data_AF-A0A3D3A9I0-F1
#
_entry.id   AF-A0A3D3A9I0-F1
#
_cell.length_a   1.000
_cell.length_b   1.000
_cell.length_c   1.000
_cell.angle_alpha   90.00
_cell.angle_beta   90.00
_cell.angle_gamma   90.00
#
_symmetry.space_group_name_H-M   'P 1'
#
loop_
_entity.id
_entity.type
_entity.pdbx_description
1 polymer ?
#
loop_
_entity_poly.entity_id
_entity_poly.type
_entity_poly.pdbx_seq_one_letter_code
_entity_poly.pdbx_strand_id
1 'polypeptide(L)'
;VKRFATGAMSLGSISPEAHETLAVAMNRLGGKSNTGEGGEEVHRFTPEDNGDSKRSAIKQVASGRFGVTAEYLANSDMIQIKMAQGAKPGEGGQLPGHKVDQRIAAVRHSTPGVGLISPPPHHDIYSIEDLAQLIYDLKNANPRADISVKLVSEVGVGTVAAGVSKARADHVTISGFEGGTGASPLTSIKHAGSPWEIGLAETHQTLVLNDLRTRIAVQVDGGLRTGRDVIIGALLGADEFGFSTAPLIAAGCIMMRKCHLNTCPVGIATQNETLRKRFTGTPEHVINYFFFIAEEVREMLAEMGYSSLNEIIGQTDLLDTRDAVNHWKAEGLDFTRLFTKIEADKEVYHSHGQDHPIHDILDRKLIAEAMPALDTKTPVQIDTTITNVDRSAGTMLSGELALRYGHAGLADDTISVKLRGTAGQSFGTFLARGISFELEGEANDYVGKGLSGGRIAIYPPKESAIVPEQSIIVGNTVLYGAVDGECYFRGVAGERFAVRNSGAIAVVEGAGDHACEYMTGGCVVVLGATGRNFAAGMSGGIAYVLDEDGNFESRCNMSMVELEPVTGELGNALTHVKDDMRTHDAERLYKLLENHARYTNSQRAQDILADWETYLPKFHKVMPTEYRRALNELAEAENADQPAAGE
;
A
#
# COMPACT_ATOMS: atom_id res chain seq x y z
N VAL A 1 23.07 -16.65 3.72
CA VAL A 1 22.54 -15.36 4.23
C VAL A 1 21.84 -14.49 3.19
N LYS A 2 22.38 -14.24 1.98
CA LYS A 2 21.72 -13.35 0.98
C LYS A 2 20.33 -13.77 0.50
N ARG A 3 20.00 -15.07 0.62
CA ARG A 3 18.66 -15.65 0.33
C ARG A 3 17.68 -15.54 1.51
N PHE A 4 18.11 -14.95 2.62
CA PHE A 4 17.29 -14.78 3.81
C PHE A 4 16.70 -13.38 3.84
N ALA A 5 15.41 -13.31 4.15
CA ALA A 5 14.73 -12.06 4.41
C ALA A 5 14.07 -12.08 5.79
N THR A 6 14.04 -10.95 6.49
CA THR A 6 13.10 -10.82 7.62
C THR A 6 11.72 -10.55 7.05
N GLY A 7 10.71 -11.29 7.49
CA GLY A 7 9.35 -11.15 6.97
C GLY A 7 8.70 -9.82 7.32
N ALA A 8 7.62 -9.52 6.60
CA ALA A 8 6.88 -8.26 6.68
C ALA A 8 6.21 -8.06 8.05
N MET A 9 6.73 -7.15 8.86
CA MET A 9 6.20 -6.84 10.20
C MET A 9 6.09 -5.33 10.38
N SER A 10 4.86 -4.81 10.42
CA SER A 10 4.62 -3.37 10.34
C SER A 10 5.18 -2.58 11.51
N LEU A 11 5.76 -1.41 11.21
CA LEU A 11 5.90 -0.32 12.17
C LEU A 11 4.51 0.00 12.75
N GLY A 12 4.37 -0.08 14.07
CA GLY A 12 3.09 -0.05 14.78
C GLY A 12 2.72 -1.41 15.38
N SER A 13 2.88 -2.51 14.61
CA SER A 13 2.77 -3.86 15.18
C SER A 13 3.96 -4.14 16.10
N ILE A 14 5.16 -3.89 15.60
CA ILE A 14 6.40 -3.87 16.38
C ILE A 14 6.86 -2.43 16.65
N SER A 15 7.72 -2.27 17.64
CA SER A 15 8.32 -1.00 18.04
C SER A 15 9.31 -0.53 16.98
N PRO A 16 9.56 0.79 16.89
CA PRO A 16 10.59 1.34 16.03
C PRO A 16 11.96 0.71 16.29
N GLU A 17 12.32 0.48 17.56
CA GLU A 17 13.60 -0.10 17.94
C GLU A 17 13.78 -1.52 17.37
N ALA A 18 12.76 -2.38 17.49
CA ALA A 18 12.80 -3.72 16.93
C ALA A 18 12.82 -3.69 15.39
N HIS A 19 12.04 -2.79 14.78
CA HIS A 19 11.95 -2.67 13.33
C HIS A 19 13.26 -2.18 12.69
N GLU A 20 13.88 -1.14 13.26
CA GLU A 20 15.17 -0.60 12.82
C GLU A 20 16.30 -1.61 13.05
N THR A 21 16.28 -2.33 14.17
CA THR A 21 17.27 -3.38 14.48
C THR A 21 17.31 -4.47 13.41
N LEU A 22 16.13 -4.93 12.96
CA LEU A 22 16.04 -5.92 11.88
C LEU A 22 16.57 -5.35 10.56
N ALA A 23 16.27 -4.10 10.23
CA ALA A 23 16.75 -3.47 9.01
C ALA A 23 18.28 -3.35 9.00
N VAL A 24 18.88 -2.82 10.07
CA VAL A 24 20.34 -2.69 10.20
C VAL A 24 21.01 -4.07 10.10
N ALA A 25 20.48 -5.08 10.80
CA ALA A 25 21.02 -6.44 10.76
C ALA A 25 21.02 -7.02 9.33
N MET A 26 19.90 -6.93 8.62
CA MET A 26 19.79 -7.48 7.28
C MET A 26 20.62 -6.72 6.24
N ASN A 27 20.70 -5.40 6.36
CA ASN A 27 21.52 -4.56 5.49
C ASN A 27 23.02 -4.88 5.66
N ARG A 28 23.50 -5.08 6.90
CA ARG A 28 24.88 -5.53 7.16
C ARG A 28 25.18 -6.92 6.58
N LEU A 29 24.19 -7.82 6.57
CA LEU A 29 24.32 -9.17 5.99
C LEU A 29 24.26 -9.20 4.46
N GLY A 30 23.81 -8.11 3.82
CA GLY A 30 23.39 -8.12 2.42
C GLY A 30 22.19 -9.03 2.15
N GLY A 31 21.37 -9.29 3.18
CA GLY A 31 20.04 -9.87 3.03
C GLY A 31 18.99 -8.77 2.90
N LYS A 32 17.72 -9.08 3.16
CA LYS A 32 16.61 -8.13 2.97
C LYS A 32 15.74 -8.02 4.22
N SER A 33 15.38 -6.81 4.62
CA SER A 33 14.30 -6.57 5.60
C SER A 33 13.05 -6.01 4.91
N ASN A 34 11.90 -6.11 5.56
CA ASN A 34 10.61 -5.76 4.98
C ASN A 34 9.81 -4.86 5.94
N THR A 35 9.29 -3.74 5.43
CA THR A 35 8.53 -2.74 6.21
C THR A 35 7.24 -3.26 6.82
N GLY A 36 6.66 -4.31 6.23
CA GLY A 36 5.25 -4.59 6.43
C GLY A 36 4.33 -3.44 6.00
N GLU A 37 3.07 -3.54 6.43
CA GLU A 37 1.96 -2.70 5.98
C GLU A 37 1.92 -1.31 6.63
N GLY A 38 2.97 -0.92 7.36
CA GLY A 38 2.93 0.21 8.30
C GLY A 38 3.49 1.52 7.76
N GLY A 39 4.02 1.55 6.54
CA GLY A 39 4.90 2.61 6.06
C GLY A 39 6.32 2.53 6.65
N GLU A 40 7.16 3.49 6.30
CA GLU A 40 8.51 3.64 6.84
C GLU A 40 8.84 5.12 6.95
N GLU A 41 9.57 5.51 8.00
CA GLU A 41 9.92 6.90 8.25
C GLU A 41 11.02 7.39 7.30
N VAL A 42 10.83 8.59 6.76
CA VAL A 42 11.71 9.18 5.73
C VAL A 42 13.16 9.29 6.18
N HIS A 43 13.42 9.61 7.47
CA HIS A 43 14.78 9.73 7.98
C HIS A 43 15.60 8.44 7.85
N ARG A 44 14.95 7.27 7.71
CA ARG A 44 15.62 5.97 7.54
C ARG A 44 16.20 5.76 6.16
N PHE A 45 15.83 6.58 5.17
CA PHE A 45 16.27 6.43 3.79
C PHE A 45 17.73 6.87 3.58
N THR A 46 18.23 7.73 4.47
CA THR A 46 19.62 8.16 4.50
C THR A 46 20.43 7.26 5.45
N PRO A 47 21.60 6.76 5.04
CA PRO A 47 22.51 6.06 5.95
C PRO A 47 22.94 6.93 7.13
N GLU A 48 23.18 6.31 8.27
CA GLU A 48 23.72 6.96 9.46
C GLU A 48 25.23 7.25 9.30
N ASP A 49 25.77 8.15 10.12
CA ASP A 49 27.18 8.56 10.08
C ASP A 49 28.16 7.39 10.26
N ASN A 50 27.74 6.31 10.92
CA ASN A 50 28.52 5.09 11.11
C ASN A 50 28.48 4.12 9.91
N GLY A 51 27.74 4.47 8.84
CA GLY A 51 27.54 3.65 7.65
C GLY A 51 26.38 2.65 7.73
N ASP A 52 25.69 2.54 8.87
CA ASP A 52 24.50 1.70 8.96
C ASP A 52 23.34 2.30 8.16
N SER A 53 22.51 1.43 7.61
CA SER A 53 21.25 1.83 6.98
C SER A 53 20.08 1.24 7.73
N LYS A 54 19.14 2.10 8.13
CA LYS A 54 17.85 1.69 8.72
C LYS A 54 16.78 1.49 7.66
N ARG A 55 17.05 1.77 6.39
CA ARG A 55 16.10 1.60 5.27
C ARG A 55 15.78 0.11 5.09
N SER A 56 14.51 -0.25 5.02
CA SER A 56 14.14 -1.62 4.65
C SER A 56 14.26 -1.81 3.13
N ALA A 57 14.95 -2.86 2.69
CA ALA A 57 15.12 -3.16 1.27
C ALA A 57 13.77 -3.46 0.57
N ILE A 58 12.88 -4.16 1.27
CA ILE A 58 11.54 -4.51 0.78
C ILE A 58 10.50 -3.54 1.36
N LYS A 59 9.77 -2.87 0.47
CA LYS A 59 8.65 -1.98 0.81
C LYS A 59 7.34 -2.68 0.50
N GLN A 60 6.44 -2.84 1.47
CA GLN A 60 5.16 -3.50 1.22
C GLN A 60 4.09 -2.52 0.72
N VAL A 61 3.24 -3.00 -0.19
CA VAL A 61 2.00 -2.35 -0.64
C VAL A 61 0.86 -3.29 -0.31
N ALA A 62 0.03 -2.90 0.65
CA ALA A 62 -1.11 -3.68 1.15
C ALA A 62 -2.42 -2.90 0.99
N SER A 63 -3.57 -3.55 1.20
CA SER A 63 -4.91 -2.98 0.96
C SER A 63 -5.19 -1.64 1.67
N GLY A 64 -4.56 -1.37 2.82
CA GLY A 64 -4.72 -0.09 3.51
C GLY A 64 -3.97 1.09 2.88
N ARG A 65 -2.96 0.82 2.03
CA ARG A 65 -2.02 1.79 1.44
C ARG A 65 -1.34 2.74 2.45
N PHE A 66 -1.23 2.32 3.70
CA PHE A 66 -0.61 3.14 4.74
C PHE A 66 0.86 3.43 4.43
N GLY A 67 1.21 4.72 4.43
CA GLY A 67 2.57 5.20 4.18
C GLY A 67 3.10 4.91 2.78
N VAL A 68 2.24 4.53 1.82
CA VAL A 68 2.64 4.29 0.44
C VAL A 68 2.64 5.62 -0.32
N THR A 69 3.82 6.23 -0.44
CA THR A 69 4.05 7.47 -1.19
C THR A 69 5.02 7.26 -2.34
N ALA A 70 5.11 8.21 -3.27
CA ALA A 70 6.12 8.18 -4.33
C ALA A 70 7.56 8.04 -3.78
N GLU A 71 7.88 8.76 -2.70
CA GLU A 71 9.20 8.69 -2.04
C GLU A 71 9.45 7.33 -1.38
N TYR A 72 8.44 6.76 -0.71
CA TYR A 72 8.50 5.43 -0.10
C TYR A 72 8.82 4.36 -1.15
N LEU A 73 8.16 4.42 -2.31
CA LEU A 73 8.37 3.48 -3.42
C LEU A 73 9.73 3.69 -4.09
N ALA A 74 10.16 4.94 -4.30
CA ALA A 74 11.47 5.25 -4.88
C ALA A 74 12.65 4.76 -4.02
N ASN A 75 12.43 4.58 -2.71
CA ASN A 75 13.40 4.10 -1.73
C ASN A 75 13.27 2.59 -1.44
N SER A 76 12.91 1.79 -2.46
CA SER A 76 12.85 0.33 -2.41
C SER A 76 13.88 -0.34 -3.33
N ASP A 77 14.36 -1.52 -2.92
CA ASP A 77 15.03 -2.47 -3.81
C ASP A 77 14.02 -3.51 -4.33
N MET A 78 12.98 -3.78 -3.55
CA MET A 78 11.85 -4.62 -3.94
C MET A 78 10.55 -4.06 -3.36
N ILE A 79 9.47 -4.12 -4.12
CA ILE A 79 8.13 -3.72 -3.69
C ILE A 79 7.27 -4.98 -3.59
N GLN A 80 6.71 -5.27 -2.41
CA GLN A 80 5.89 -6.45 -2.18
C GLN A 80 4.41 -6.12 -2.12
N ILE A 81 3.64 -6.57 -3.10
CA ILE A 81 2.18 -6.59 -3.08
C ILE A 81 1.72 -7.67 -2.10
N LYS A 82 1.05 -7.27 -1.03
CA LYS A 82 0.54 -8.20 -0.01
C LYS A 82 -0.91 -8.58 -0.31
N MET A 83 -1.11 -9.66 -1.05
CA MET A 83 -2.46 -10.21 -1.26
C MET A 83 -3.01 -10.77 0.05
N ALA A 84 -2.18 -11.50 0.81
CA ALA A 84 -2.60 -12.18 2.02
C ALA A 84 -1.43 -12.42 3.00
N GLN A 85 -1.76 -12.92 4.20
CA GLN A 85 -0.79 -13.44 5.16
C GLN A 85 -1.32 -14.72 5.83
N GLY A 86 -0.43 -15.64 6.18
CA GLY A 86 -0.84 -16.96 6.70
C GLY A 86 -1.74 -16.93 7.93
N ALA A 87 -1.56 -15.95 8.82
CA ALA A 87 -2.34 -15.84 10.05
C ALA A 87 -3.81 -15.44 9.85
N LYS A 88 -4.13 -14.81 8.72
CA LYS A 88 -5.47 -14.32 8.37
C LYS A 88 -5.60 -14.06 6.87
N PRO A 89 -5.69 -15.13 6.05
CA PRO A 89 -5.59 -15.01 4.59
C PRO A 89 -6.73 -14.22 3.95
N GLY A 90 -7.96 -14.37 4.47
CA GLY A 90 -9.17 -13.72 3.94
C GLY A 90 -9.47 -12.34 4.52
N GLU A 91 -8.52 -11.70 5.22
CA GLU A 91 -8.76 -10.44 5.95
C GLU A 91 -7.62 -9.44 5.80
N GLY A 92 -7.91 -8.18 6.11
CA GLY A 92 -6.94 -7.08 6.10
C GLY A 92 -6.06 -6.98 7.36
N GLY A 93 -5.04 -6.13 7.27
CA GLY A 93 -4.23 -5.70 8.40
C GLY A 93 -5.07 -5.07 9.52
N GLN A 94 -4.65 -5.26 10.77
CA GLN A 94 -5.33 -4.69 11.94
C GLN A 94 -4.29 -4.07 12.86
N LEU A 95 -4.48 -2.80 13.21
CA LEU A 95 -3.72 -2.12 14.25
C LEU A 95 -4.70 -1.46 15.24
N PRO A 96 -4.73 -1.91 16.51
CA PRO A 96 -5.58 -1.31 17.53
C PRO A 96 -5.26 0.18 17.74
N GLY A 97 -6.29 1.02 17.97
CA GLY A 97 -6.14 2.47 18.08
C GLY A 97 -5.18 2.92 19.19
N HIS A 98 -5.13 2.20 20.31
CA HIS A 98 -4.18 2.45 21.41
C HIS A 98 -2.71 2.10 21.08
N LYS A 99 -2.43 1.63 19.86
CA LYS A 99 -1.08 1.50 19.28
C LYS A 99 -0.83 2.53 18.15
N VAL A 100 -1.79 3.38 17.84
CA VAL A 100 -1.67 4.46 16.86
C VAL A 100 -1.33 5.73 17.62
N ASP A 101 -0.08 5.84 18.05
CA ASP A 101 0.44 7.08 18.63
C ASP A 101 0.70 8.13 17.52
N GLN A 102 1.17 9.33 17.90
CA GLN A 102 1.45 10.41 16.95
C GLN A 102 2.47 10.00 15.88
N ARG A 103 3.50 9.23 16.24
CA ARG A 103 4.54 8.76 15.32
C ARG A 103 3.95 7.80 14.29
N ILE A 104 3.18 6.81 14.74
CA ILE A 104 2.51 5.86 13.86
C ILE A 104 1.47 6.54 12.97
N ALA A 105 0.68 7.46 13.51
CA ALA A 105 -0.32 8.21 12.77
C ALA A 105 0.32 9.03 11.63
N ALA A 106 1.44 9.69 11.91
CA ALA A 106 2.19 10.47 10.92
C ALA A 106 2.68 9.60 9.75
N VAL A 107 3.32 8.47 10.04
CA VAL A 107 3.83 7.55 9.00
C VAL A 107 2.70 6.98 8.14
N ARG A 108 1.52 6.78 8.72
CA ARG A 108 0.38 6.17 8.04
C ARG A 108 -0.56 7.16 7.38
N HIS A 109 -0.32 8.47 7.52
CA HIS A 109 -1.26 9.52 7.12
C HIS A 109 -2.66 9.23 7.67
N SER A 110 -2.72 9.05 9.00
CA SER A 110 -3.94 8.75 9.74
C SER A 110 -4.05 9.61 11.00
N THR A 111 -5.12 9.45 11.76
CA THR A 111 -5.36 10.20 13.01
C THR A 111 -4.86 9.42 14.24
N PRO A 112 -4.15 10.06 15.19
CA PRO A 112 -3.78 9.43 16.46
C PRO A 112 -4.99 8.85 17.21
N GLY A 113 -4.81 7.71 17.86
CA GLY A 113 -5.84 7.04 18.67
C GLY A 113 -6.92 6.29 17.89
N VAL A 114 -7.07 6.53 16.58
CA VAL A 114 -8.06 5.85 15.74
C VAL A 114 -7.54 4.49 15.28
N GLY A 115 -8.34 3.44 15.48
CA GLY A 115 -8.00 2.08 15.03
C GLY A 115 -7.91 1.96 13.51
N LEU A 116 -6.95 1.20 13.01
CA LEU A 116 -6.73 1.01 11.58
C LEU A 116 -7.05 -0.43 11.19
N ILE A 117 -8.19 -0.61 10.52
CA ILE A 117 -8.60 -1.87 9.90
C ILE A 117 -8.46 -1.67 8.40
N SER A 118 -7.62 -2.48 7.77
CA SER A 118 -7.46 -2.44 6.32
C SER A 118 -8.62 -3.20 5.66
N PRO A 119 -9.08 -2.78 4.47
CA PRO A 119 -10.02 -3.58 3.69
C PRO A 119 -9.45 -4.99 3.46
N PRO A 120 -10.27 -6.05 3.40
CA PRO A 120 -9.78 -7.37 3.02
C PRO A 120 -9.16 -7.39 1.60
N PRO A 121 -9.82 -6.86 0.55
CA PRO A 121 -9.22 -6.85 -0.79
C PRO A 121 -8.35 -5.60 -1.01
N HIS A 122 -7.45 -5.71 -1.96
CA HIS A 122 -6.94 -4.56 -2.69
C HIS A 122 -8.06 -4.06 -3.62
N HIS A 123 -8.50 -2.80 -3.47
CA HIS A 123 -9.60 -2.26 -4.29
C HIS A 123 -9.20 -1.99 -5.75
N ASP A 124 -7.92 -2.13 -6.06
CA ASP A 124 -7.31 -2.08 -7.39
C ASP A 124 -6.83 -3.47 -7.87
N ILE A 125 -7.33 -4.55 -7.26
CA ILE A 125 -7.07 -5.93 -7.68
C ILE A 125 -8.34 -6.76 -7.51
N TYR A 126 -9.18 -6.82 -8.54
CA TYR A 126 -10.35 -7.71 -8.59
C TYR A 126 -10.17 -8.88 -9.55
N SER A 127 -9.09 -8.87 -10.31
CA SER A 127 -8.76 -9.87 -11.30
C SER A 127 -7.23 -10.01 -11.47
N ILE A 128 -6.79 -10.93 -12.32
CA ILE A 128 -5.36 -11.12 -12.58
C ILE A 128 -4.79 -9.98 -13.45
N GLU A 129 -5.60 -9.41 -14.33
CA GLU A 129 -5.27 -8.25 -15.14
C GLU A 129 -5.12 -6.99 -14.30
N ASP A 130 -5.90 -6.84 -13.23
CA ASP A 130 -5.74 -5.74 -12.28
C ASP A 130 -4.44 -5.90 -11.46
N LEU A 131 -4.09 -7.13 -11.08
CA LEU A 131 -2.78 -7.40 -10.47
C LEU A 131 -1.65 -7.03 -11.44
N ALA A 132 -1.78 -7.38 -12.72
CA ALA A 132 -0.81 -7.00 -13.74
C ALA A 132 -0.72 -5.46 -13.89
N GLN A 133 -1.84 -4.75 -13.76
CA GLN A 133 -1.85 -3.29 -13.75
C GLN A 133 -1.13 -2.72 -12.52
N LEU A 134 -1.35 -3.26 -11.32
CA LEU A 134 -0.61 -2.80 -10.14
C LEU A 134 0.89 -3.12 -10.23
N ILE A 135 1.28 -4.28 -10.76
CA ILE A 135 2.70 -4.60 -11.02
C ILE A 135 3.29 -3.56 -11.96
N TYR A 136 2.57 -3.22 -13.03
CA TYR A 136 2.97 -2.20 -13.98
C TYR A 136 3.08 -0.80 -13.32
N ASP A 137 2.12 -0.39 -12.50
CA ASP A 137 2.16 0.89 -11.77
C ASP A 137 3.39 0.98 -10.86
N LEU A 138 3.66 -0.07 -10.09
CA LEU A 138 4.76 -0.09 -9.13
C LEU A 138 6.12 -0.12 -9.83
N LYS A 139 6.24 -0.85 -10.95
CA LYS A 139 7.45 -0.83 -11.78
C LYS A 139 7.67 0.52 -12.43
N ASN A 140 6.60 1.24 -12.82
CA ASN A 140 6.72 2.61 -13.28
C ASN A 140 7.15 3.56 -12.16
N ALA A 141 6.63 3.39 -10.94
CA ALA A 141 6.99 4.22 -9.79
C ALA A 141 8.47 4.05 -9.38
N ASN A 142 9.03 2.84 -9.53
CA ASN A 142 10.45 2.59 -9.35
C ASN A 142 10.95 1.51 -10.32
N PRO A 143 11.49 1.89 -11.50
CA PRO A 143 11.95 0.93 -12.52
C PRO A 143 13.08 0.02 -12.07
N ARG A 144 13.79 0.39 -10.99
CA ARG A 144 14.93 -0.36 -10.44
C ARG A 144 14.51 -1.46 -9.47
N ALA A 145 13.30 -1.39 -8.90
CA ALA A 145 12.87 -2.33 -7.88
C ALA A 145 12.26 -3.60 -8.49
N ASP A 146 12.49 -4.73 -7.84
CA ASP A 146 11.77 -5.98 -8.13
C ASP A 146 10.34 -5.92 -7.58
N ILE A 147 9.38 -6.54 -8.27
CA ILE A 147 8.00 -6.63 -7.81
C ILE A 147 7.70 -8.03 -7.28
N SER A 148 7.42 -8.11 -5.97
CA SER A 148 7.04 -9.33 -5.27
C SER A 148 5.53 -9.41 -5.07
N VAL A 149 4.94 -10.59 -5.20
CA VAL A 149 3.55 -10.86 -4.77
C VAL A 149 3.55 -11.86 -3.63
N LYS A 150 2.95 -11.50 -2.49
CA LYS A 150 2.84 -12.37 -1.32
C LYS A 150 1.47 -13.06 -1.28
N LEU A 151 1.49 -14.37 -1.46
CA LEU A 151 0.33 -15.27 -1.41
C LEU A 151 0.37 -16.11 -0.13
N VAL A 152 -0.74 -16.78 0.15
CA VAL A 152 -0.82 -17.80 1.22
C VAL A 152 -1.01 -19.16 0.58
N SER A 153 -0.38 -20.17 1.16
CA SER A 153 -0.56 -21.56 0.78
C SER A 153 -2.02 -21.98 0.96
N GLU A 154 -2.63 -22.40 -0.15
CA GLU A 154 -3.89 -23.10 -0.23
C GLU A 154 -3.95 -23.89 -1.54
N VAL A 155 -4.86 -24.85 -1.64
CA VAL A 155 -5.04 -25.61 -2.89
C VAL A 155 -5.41 -24.67 -4.02
N GLY A 156 -4.66 -24.72 -5.13
CA GLY A 156 -4.86 -23.84 -6.30
C GLY A 156 -3.88 -22.66 -6.35
N VAL A 157 -3.07 -22.44 -5.31
CA VAL A 157 -2.09 -21.35 -5.27
C VAL A 157 -1.06 -21.45 -6.41
N GLY A 158 -0.75 -22.65 -6.90
CA GLY A 158 0.17 -22.81 -8.02
C GLY A 158 -0.39 -22.25 -9.33
N THR A 159 -1.70 -22.36 -9.54
CA THR A 159 -2.39 -21.74 -10.68
C THR A 159 -2.34 -20.21 -10.58
N VAL A 160 -2.58 -19.68 -9.39
CA VAL A 160 -2.47 -18.23 -9.12
C VAL A 160 -1.04 -17.75 -9.35
N ALA A 161 -0.04 -18.49 -8.86
CA ALA A 161 1.38 -18.16 -9.05
C ALA A 161 1.80 -18.16 -10.53
N ALA A 162 1.26 -19.05 -11.35
CA ALA A 162 1.44 -19.00 -12.80
C ALA A 162 0.85 -17.72 -13.42
N GLY A 163 -0.33 -17.29 -12.95
CA GLY A 163 -0.92 -16.00 -13.30
C GLY A 163 -0.01 -14.83 -12.89
N VAL A 164 0.51 -14.84 -11.65
CA VAL A 164 1.44 -13.84 -11.11
C VAL A 164 2.71 -13.71 -11.97
N SER A 165 3.30 -14.83 -12.39
CA SER A 165 4.46 -14.82 -13.30
C SER A 165 4.10 -14.28 -14.69
N LYS A 166 2.89 -14.57 -15.20
CA LYS A 166 2.41 -14.01 -16.48
C LYS A 166 2.11 -12.51 -16.39
N ALA A 167 1.68 -12.05 -15.22
CA ALA A 167 1.50 -10.65 -14.86
C ALA A 167 2.82 -9.88 -14.64
N ARG A 168 3.97 -10.54 -14.88
CA ARG A 168 5.33 -9.98 -14.85
C ARG A 168 5.92 -9.72 -13.47
N ALA A 169 5.42 -10.33 -12.40
CA ALA A 169 6.09 -10.26 -11.11
C ALA A 169 7.48 -10.91 -11.17
N ASP A 170 8.48 -10.27 -10.54
CA ASP A 170 9.86 -10.77 -10.43
C ASP A 170 9.99 -11.83 -9.33
N HIS A 171 9.10 -11.78 -8.34
CA HIS A 171 9.17 -12.61 -7.14
C HIS A 171 7.78 -13.01 -6.62
N VAL A 172 7.64 -14.21 -6.07
CA VAL A 172 6.42 -14.68 -5.38
C VAL A 172 6.77 -15.28 -4.02
N THR A 173 6.07 -14.87 -2.97
CA THR A 173 6.20 -15.47 -1.63
C THR A 173 5.00 -16.37 -1.38
N ILE A 174 5.24 -17.63 -1.00
CA ILE A 174 4.22 -18.56 -0.50
C ILE A 174 4.32 -18.64 1.01
N SER A 175 3.33 -18.07 1.69
CA SER A 175 3.25 -18.09 3.16
C SER A 175 2.44 -19.27 3.69
N GLY A 176 3.01 -20.01 4.63
CA GLY A 176 2.27 -21.03 5.40
C GLY A 176 1.35 -20.42 6.46
N PHE A 177 0.31 -21.16 6.84
CA PHE A 177 -0.64 -20.77 7.91
C PHE A 177 0.02 -20.50 9.27
N GLU A 178 1.22 -21.04 9.50
CA GLU A 178 2.01 -20.86 10.73
C GLU A 178 2.65 -19.46 10.86
N GLY A 179 2.43 -18.57 9.90
CA GLY A 179 2.88 -17.18 9.95
C GLY A 179 2.44 -16.44 11.21
N GLY A 180 3.33 -15.61 11.77
CA GLY A 180 3.02 -14.78 12.93
C GLY A 180 2.09 -13.60 12.60
N THR A 181 1.48 -13.02 13.64
CA THR A 181 0.70 -11.78 13.52
C THR A 181 0.73 -10.98 14.83
N GLY A 182 0.69 -9.64 14.71
CA GLY A 182 0.53 -8.75 15.86
C GLY A 182 -0.90 -8.69 16.39
N ALA A 183 -1.90 -8.81 15.51
CA ALA A 183 -3.32 -8.78 15.82
C ALA A 183 -4.13 -9.49 14.72
N SER A 184 -4.99 -10.42 15.14
CA SER A 184 -5.88 -11.20 14.25
C SER A 184 -6.95 -11.91 15.07
N PRO A 185 -8.13 -12.19 14.49
CA PRO A 185 -9.08 -13.12 15.08
C PRO A 185 -8.45 -14.49 15.33
N LEU A 186 -8.82 -15.12 16.45
CA LEU A 186 -8.31 -16.44 16.81
C LEU A 186 -8.78 -17.52 15.82
N THR A 187 -9.98 -17.37 15.28
CA THR A 187 -10.55 -18.26 14.27
C THR A 187 -9.64 -18.35 13.05
N SER A 188 -9.18 -17.20 12.53
CA SER A 188 -8.35 -17.13 11.33
C SER A 188 -6.96 -17.74 11.57
N ILE A 189 -6.36 -17.47 12.74
CA ILE A 189 -5.07 -18.07 13.14
C ILE A 189 -5.13 -19.61 13.19
N LYS A 190 -6.29 -20.17 13.54
CA LYS A 190 -6.45 -21.61 13.77
C LYS A 190 -7.05 -22.39 12.61
N HIS A 191 -7.76 -21.71 11.71
CA HIS A 191 -8.65 -22.38 10.74
C HIS A 191 -8.53 -21.86 9.31
N ALA A 192 -7.62 -20.92 9.01
CA ALA A 192 -7.44 -20.41 7.65
C ALA A 192 -5.98 -20.59 7.17
N GLY A 193 -5.82 -20.93 5.89
CA GLY A 193 -4.53 -21.22 5.26
C GLY A 193 -4.11 -22.70 5.36
N SER A 194 -3.09 -23.07 4.58
CA SER A 194 -2.51 -24.42 4.53
C SER A 194 -1.01 -24.41 4.87
N PRO A 195 -0.40 -25.57 5.18
CA PRO A 195 1.05 -25.69 5.36
C PRO A 195 1.80 -25.19 4.12
N TRP A 196 2.95 -24.54 4.32
CA TRP A 196 3.71 -23.96 3.20
C TRP A 196 4.27 -25.05 2.28
N GLU A 197 4.55 -26.24 2.79
CA GLU A 197 5.07 -27.38 2.03
C GLU A 197 4.16 -27.74 0.86
N ILE A 198 2.84 -27.72 1.08
CA ILE A 198 1.83 -28.03 0.06
C ILE A 198 1.81 -26.95 -1.02
N GLY A 199 1.62 -25.69 -0.63
CA GLY A 199 1.53 -24.57 -1.57
C GLY A 199 2.84 -24.31 -2.31
N LEU A 200 3.99 -24.52 -1.66
CA LEU A 200 5.30 -24.36 -2.27
C LEU A 200 5.53 -25.42 -3.35
N ALA A 201 5.27 -26.69 -3.04
CA ALA A 201 5.39 -27.77 -4.01
C ALA A 201 4.44 -27.56 -5.20
N GLU A 202 3.17 -27.24 -4.94
CA GLU A 202 2.19 -26.96 -6.00
C GLU A 202 2.63 -25.78 -6.89
N THR A 203 3.15 -24.71 -6.28
CA THR A 203 3.68 -23.54 -6.99
C THR A 203 4.86 -23.92 -7.86
N HIS A 204 5.85 -24.62 -7.30
CA HIS A 204 7.04 -25.04 -8.02
C HIS A 204 6.67 -25.92 -9.22
N GLN A 205 5.90 -27.00 -8.98
CA GLN A 205 5.46 -27.92 -10.02
C GLN A 205 4.70 -27.20 -11.13
N THR A 206 3.74 -26.33 -10.77
CA THR A 206 2.92 -25.61 -11.75
C THR A 206 3.77 -24.65 -12.59
N LEU A 207 4.71 -23.92 -11.98
CA LEU A 207 5.59 -23.01 -12.71
C LEU A 207 6.53 -23.76 -13.66
N VAL A 208 7.06 -24.91 -13.26
CA VAL A 208 7.91 -25.76 -14.12
C VAL A 208 7.09 -26.30 -15.30
N LEU A 209 5.90 -26.85 -15.04
CA LEU A 209 4.99 -27.37 -16.07
C LEU A 209 4.60 -26.34 -17.13
N ASN A 210 4.62 -25.06 -16.79
CA ASN A 210 4.23 -23.96 -17.69
C ASN A 210 5.43 -23.20 -18.28
N ASP A 211 6.67 -23.64 -18.05
CA ASP A 211 7.89 -22.94 -18.49
C ASP A 211 7.97 -21.49 -17.96
N LEU A 212 7.57 -21.31 -16.70
CA LEU A 212 7.54 -20.01 -15.99
C LEU A 212 8.53 -19.94 -14.83
N ARG A 213 9.10 -21.08 -14.42
CA ARG A 213 9.87 -21.19 -13.17
C ARG A 213 11.16 -20.38 -13.16
N THR A 214 11.83 -20.29 -14.31
CA THR A 214 13.16 -19.68 -14.43
C THR A 214 13.17 -18.16 -14.32
N ARG A 215 12.03 -17.52 -14.58
CA ARG A 215 11.88 -16.06 -14.63
C ARG A 215 11.29 -15.43 -13.38
N ILE A 216 10.95 -16.23 -12.37
CA ILE A 216 10.39 -15.73 -11.10
C ILE A 216 11.09 -16.39 -9.92
N ALA A 217 11.51 -15.59 -8.95
CA ALA A 217 12.04 -16.08 -7.69
C ALA A 217 10.89 -16.53 -6.77
N VAL A 218 10.99 -17.74 -6.21
CA VAL A 218 9.99 -18.28 -5.27
C VAL A 218 10.56 -18.23 -3.86
N GLN A 219 9.91 -17.48 -2.98
CA GLN A 219 10.23 -17.42 -1.56
C GLN A 219 9.20 -18.20 -0.74
N VAL A 220 9.66 -18.82 0.34
CA VAL A 220 8.76 -19.43 1.33
C VAL A 220 8.93 -18.77 2.69
N ASP A 221 7.83 -18.57 3.41
CA ASP A 221 7.82 -18.20 4.82
C ASP A 221 6.71 -18.93 5.58
N GLY A 222 6.73 -18.83 6.91
CA GLY A 222 5.76 -19.48 7.79
C GLY A 222 6.44 -20.52 8.67
N GLY A 223 6.75 -20.16 9.91
CA GLY A 223 7.27 -21.11 10.89
C GLY A 223 8.75 -21.50 10.77
N LEU A 224 9.46 -21.12 9.68
CA LEU A 224 10.90 -21.41 9.48
C LEU A 224 11.76 -20.96 10.67
N ARG A 225 12.58 -21.87 11.20
CA ARG A 225 13.41 -21.63 12.39
C ARG A 225 14.82 -22.21 12.28
N THR A 226 15.02 -23.25 11.47
CA THR A 226 16.24 -24.07 11.43
C THR A 226 16.85 -24.11 10.02
N GLY A 227 18.12 -24.52 9.92
CA GLY A 227 18.76 -24.82 8.65
C GLY A 227 18.08 -25.97 7.92
N ARG A 228 17.56 -26.97 8.65
CA ARG A 228 16.74 -28.04 8.07
C ARG A 228 15.50 -27.52 7.33
N ASP A 229 14.80 -26.54 7.91
CA ASP A 229 13.61 -25.96 7.27
C ASP A 229 13.97 -25.28 5.93
N VAL A 230 15.14 -24.63 5.86
CA VAL A 230 15.67 -24.04 4.64
C VAL A 230 15.98 -25.12 3.59
N ILE A 231 16.63 -26.22 3.99
CA ILE A 231 16.93 -27.34 3.08
C ILE A 231 15.62 -27.93 2.51
N ILE A 232 14.61 -28.19 3.35
CA ILE A 232 13.32 -28.69 2.87
C ILE A 232 12.67 -27.70 1.91
N GLY A 233 12.63 -26.42 2.27
CA GLY A 233 12.10 -25.39 1.38
C GLY A 233 12.82 -25.36 0.03
N ALA A 234 14.14 -25.50 0.01
CA ALA A 234 14.92 -25.57 -1.23
C ALA A 234 14.53 -26.79 -2.06
N LEU A 235 14.50 -27.99 -1.45
CA LEU A 235 14.13 -29.24 -2.12
C LEU A 235 12.71 -29.21 -2.70
N LEU A 236 11.78 -28.54 -2.01
CA LEU A 236 10.41 -28.30 -2.50
C LEU A 236 10.29 -27.17 -3.53
N GLY A 237 11.37 -26.41 -3.77
CA GLY A 237 11.48 -25.50 -4.90
C GLY A 237 11.69 -24.01 -4.57
N ALA A 238 11.93 -23.62 -3.32
CA ALA A 238 12.16 -22.23 -2.93
C ALA A 238 13.59 -21.74 -3.27
N ASP A 239 13.68 -20.53 -3.83
CA ASP A 239 14.93 -19.78 -4.03
C ASP A 239 15.32 -18.97 -2.78
N GLU A 240 14.33 -18.48 -2.03
CA GLU A 240 14.53 -17.57 -0.88
C GLU A 240 13.68 -17.98 0.34
N PHE A 241 14.06 -17.48 1.52
CA PHE A 241 13.51 -17.91 2.80
C PHE A 241 13.21 -16.71 3.71
N GLY A 242 11.94 -16.57 4.10
CA GLY A 242 11.46 -15.49 4.96
C GLY A 242 11.33 -15.91 6.42
N PHE A 243 11.90 -15.11 7.34
CA PHE A 243 11.90 -15.37 8.78
C PHE A 243 11.29 -14.19 9.54
N SER A 244 10.26 -14.42 10.35
CA SER A 244 9.63 -13.35 11.13
C SER A 244 9.79 -13.58 12.63
N THR A 245 9.17 -14.63 13.17
CA THR A 245 9.14 -14.87 14.62
C THR A 245 10.52 -15.21 15.17
N ALA A 246 11.32 -16.01 14.47
CA ALA A 246 12.64 -16.42 14.94
C ALA A 246 13.63 -15.25 15.14
N PRO A 247 13.81 -14.32 14.18
CA PRO A 247 14.68 -13.16 14.41
C PRO A 247 14.12 -12.21 15.48
N LEU A 248 12.80 -12.12 15.69
CA LEU A 248 12.24 -11.42 16.85
C LEU A 248 12.59 -12.10 18.18
N ILE A 249 12.62 -13.44 18.22
CA ILE A 249 13.08 -14.18 19.41
C ILE A 249 14.56 -13.93 19.65
N ALA A 250 15.39 -13.96 18.61
CA ALA A 250 16.81 -13.60 18.70
C ALA A 250 17.00 -12.17 19.23
N ALA A 251 16.10 -11.24 18.88
CA ALA A 251 16.07 -9.87 19.39
C ALA A 251 15.43 -9.73 20.80
N GLY A 252 14.93 -10.80 21.41
CA GLY A 252 14.44 -10.80 22.81
C GLY A 252 12.97 -11.16 23.02
N CYS A 253 12.24 -11.57 21.98
CA CYS A 253 10.84 -11.99 22.14
C CYS A 253 10.74 -13.27 23.00
N ILE A 254 9.95 -13.19 24.07
CA ILE A 254 9.69 -14.30 25.00
C ILE A 254 8.38 -15.04 24.72
N MET A 255 7.76 -14.83 23.55
CA MET A 255 6.53 -15.51 23.11
C MET A 255 5.33 -15.37 24.05
N MET A 256 5.17 -14.21 24.69
CA MET A 256 4.04 -13.92 25.60
C MET A 256 2.66 -13.82 24.90
N ARG A 257 2.64 -13.60 23.58
CA ARG A 257 1.42 -13.51 22.74
C ARG A 257 0.41 -12.42 23.15
N LYS A 258 0.89 -11.32 23.73
CA LYS A 258 0.10 -10.10 24.05
C LYS A 258 0.37 -8.92 23.11
N CYS A 259 0.81 -9.20 21.88
CA CYS A 259 1.26 -8.19 20.91
C CYS A 259 0.19 -7.12 20.58
N HIS A 260 -1.08 -7.53 20.55
CA HIS A 260 -2.23 -6.67 20.27
C HIS A 260 -2.60 -5.75 21.45
N LEU A 261 -2.18 -6.08 22.67
CA LEU A 261 -2.56 -5.34 23.88
C LEU A 261 -1.65 -4.15 24.19
N ASN A 262 -0.62 -3.91 23.37
CA ASN A 262 0.39 -2.86 23.61
C ASN A 262 1.20 -3.04 24.90
N THR A 263 1.20 -4.22 25.50
CA THR A 263 1.80 -4.52 26.82
C THR A 263 3.02 -5.45 26.73
N CYS A 264 3.77 -5.38 25.63
CA CYS A 264 4.95 -6.22 25.45
C CYS A 264 6.01 -5.93 26.54
N PRO A 265 6.42 -6.93 27.36
CA PRO A 265 7.29 -6.69 28.51
C PRO A 265 8.74 -6.41 28.13
N VAL A 266 9.12 -6.69 26.89
CA VAL A 266 10.50 -6.64 26.35
C VAL A 266 10.63 -5.59 25.23
N GLY A 267 9.66 -4.67 25.12
CA GLY A 267 9.75 -3.54 24.21
C GLY A 267 9.66 -3.86 22.71
N ILE A 268 9.25 -5.07 22.31
CA ILE A 268 9.16 -5.46 20.88
C ILE A 268 7.80 -5.10 20.27
N ALA A 269 6.69 -5.59 20.82
CA ALA A 269 5.36 -5.45 20.20
C ALA A 269 4.51 -4.39 20.93
N THR A 270 5.07 -3.20 21.12
CA THR A 270 4.46 -2.09 21.88
C THR A 270 4.92 -0.74 21.37
N GLN A 271 4.03 0.24 21.41
CA GLN A 271 4.30 1.66 21.19
C GLN A 271 4.40 2.45 22.51
N ASN A 272 4.12 1.80 23.66
CA ASN A 272 4.28 2.43 24.97
C ASN A 272 5.77 2.74 25.24
N GLU A 273 6.11 4.02 25.42
CA GLU A 273 7.48 4.48 25.58
C GLU A 273 8.21 3.83 26.77
N THR A 274 7.53 3.67 27.91
CA THR A 274 8.10 3.04 29.11
C THR A 274 8.45 1.58 28.87
N LEU A 275 7.63 0.86 28.09
CA LEU A 275 7.90 -0.53 27.73
C LEU A 275 8.95 -0.64 26.62
N ARG A 276 8.98 0.29 25.65
CA ARG A 276 10.00 0.35 24.60
C ARG A 276 11.42 0.50 25.16
N LYS A 277 11.59 1.26 26.25
CA LYS A 277 12.87 1.35 26.99
C LYS A 277 13.41 0.02 27.51
N ARG A 278 12.60 -1.05 27.52
CA ARG A 278 13.02 -2.41 27.91
C ARG A 278 13.55 -3.24 26.75
N PHE A 279 13.55 -2.71 25.52
CA PHE A 279 14.12 -3.40 24.37
C PHE A 279 15.65 -3.45 24.49
N THR A 280 16.21 -4.66 24.45
CA THR A 280 17.65 -4.93 24.58
C THR A 280 18.22 -5.68 23.38
N GLY A 281 17.42 -5.89 22.34
CA GLY A 281 17.88 -6.52 21.11
C GLY A 281 18.88 -5.64 20.37
N THR A 282 19.91 -6.24 19.78
CA THR A 282 20.88 -5.54 18.93
C THR A 282 20.95 -6.20 17.55
N PRO A 283 21.44 -5.48 16.53
CA PRO A 283 21.62 -6.07 15.20
C PRO A 283 22.47 -7.34 15.23
N GLU A 284 23.48 -7.40 16.10
CA GLU A 284 24.39 -8.55 16.25
C GLU A 284 23.67 -9.83 16.66
N HIS A 285 22.63 -9.75 17.51
CA HIS A 285 21.84 -10.93 17.87
C HIS A 285 21.15 -11.55 16.65
N VAL A 286 20.60 -10.72 15.77
CA VAL A 286 19.91 -11.15 14.56
C VAL A 286 20.92 -11.65 13.51
N ILE A 287 22.06 -10.97 13.38
CA ILE A 287 23.17 -11.37 12.51
C ILE A 287 23.68 -12.77 12.90
N ASN A 288 23.97 -12.98 14.18
CA ASN A 288 24.45 -14.27 14.69
C ASN A 288 23.43 -15.38 14.46
N TYR A 289 22.13 -15.11 14.69
CA TYR A 289 21.06 -16.05 14.38
C TYR A 289 21.14 -16.51 12.90
N PHE A 290 21.17 -15.57 11.96
CA PHE A 290 21.23 -15.93 10.54
C PHE A 290 22.53 -16.61 10.12
N PHE A 291 23.66 -16.33 10.78
CA PHE A 291 24.89 -17.08 10.56
C PHE A 291 24.78 -18.52 11.05
N PHE A 292 24.17 -18.78 12.21
CA PHE A 292 23.94 -20.15 12.67
C PHE A 292 23.05 -20.93 11.71
N ILE A 293 21.95 -20.33 11.22
CA ILE A 293 21.10 -20.98 10.21
C ILE A 293 21.87 -21.23 8.92
N ALA A 294 22.66 -20.26 8.46
CA ALA A 294 23.45 -20.43 7.24
C ALA A 294 24.52 -21.52 7.39
N GLU A 295 25.13 -21.66 8.58
CA GLU A 295 26.13 -22.70 8.83
C GLU A 295 25.50 -24.09 8.86
N GLU A 296 24.36 -24.25 9.55
CA GLU A 296 23.59 -25.51 9.56
C GLU A 296 23.18 -25.93 8.13
N VAL A 297 22.77 -24.97 7.29
CA VAL A 297 22.49 -25.22 5.86
C VAL A 297 23.74 -25.72 5.13
N ARG A 298 24.92 -25.15 5.39
CA ARG A 298 26.17 -25.55 4.75
C ARG A 298 26.60 -26.95 5.20
N GLU A 299 26.44 -27.26 6.48
CA GLU A 299 26.71 -28.60 7.04
C GLU A 299 25.84 -29.66 6.34
N MET A 300 24.53 -29.42 6.25
CA MET A 300 23.60 -30.34 5.57
C MET A 300 23.88 -30.49 4.07
N LEU A 301 24.20 -29.40 3.37
CA LEU A 301 24.62 -29.47 1.96
C LEU A 301 25.86 -30.35 1.80
N ALA A 302 26.87 -30.17 2.66
CA ALA A 302 28.10 -30.94 2.63
C ALA A 302 27.85 -32.43 2.94
N GLU A 303 26.99 -32.75 3.91
CA GLU A 303 26.58 -34.12 4.22
C GLU A 303 25.86 -34.80 3.03
N MET A 304 25.07 -34.04 2.29
CA MET A 304 24.39 -34.51 1.07
C MET A 304 25.30 -34.53 -0.16
N GLY A 305 26.51 -33.97 -0.09
CA GLY A 305 27.49 -33.93 -1.18
C GLY A 305 27.34 -32.77 -2.18
N TYR A 306 26.66 -31.69 -1.80
CA TYR A 306 26.41 -30.51 -2.64
C TYR A 306 27.19 -29.28 -2.17
N SER A 307 27.54 -28.38 -3.10
CA SER A 307 28.34 -27.19 -2.80
C SER A 307 27.54 -25.89 -2.69
N SER A 308 26.29 -25.90 -3.18
CA SER A 308 25.43 -24.74 -3.26
C SER A 308 23.94 -25.11 -3.16
N LEU A 309 23.12 -24.16 -2.71
CA LEU A 309 21.66 -24.33 -2.69
C LEU A 309 21.07 -24.56 -4.08
N ASN A 310 21.62 -23.93 -5.12
CA ASN A 310 21.09 -24.05 -6.49
C ASN A 310 21.09 -25.51 -6.99
N GLU A 311 22.05 -26.32 -6.55
CA GLU A 311 22.15 -27.73 -6.97
C GLU A 311 20.98 -28.57 -6.43
N ILE A 312 20.34 -28.14 -5.34
CA ILE A 312 19.29 -28.90 -4.67
C ILE A 312 17.89 -28.31 -4.86
N ILE A 313 17.75 -27.10 -5.41
CA ILE A 313 16.43 -26.48 -5.55
C ILE A 313 15.54 -27.34 -6.47
N GLY A 314 14.38 -27.75 -5.95
CA GLY A 314 13.41 -28.59 -6.67
C GLY A 314 13.77 -30.07 -6.76
N GLN A 315 14.86 -30.52 -6.12
CA GLN A 315 15.29 -31.93 -6.13
C GLN A 315 14.55 -32.76 -5.07
N THR A 316 13.23 -32.90 -5.22
CA THR A 316 12.36 -33.57 -4.22
C THR A 316 12.72 -35.03 -3.94
N ASP A 317 13.45 -35.68 -4.85
CA ASP A 317 13.97 -37.04 -4.71
C ASP A 317 15.01 -37.21 -3.59
N LEU A 318 15.59 -36.12 -3.09
CA LEU A 318 16.51 -36.14 -1.96
C LEU A 318 15.78 -36.18 -0.59
N LEU A 319 14.45 -36.08 -0.57
CA LEU A 319 13.65 -36.17 0.66
C LEU A 319 13.42 -37.63 1.07
N ASP A 320 13.84 -37.99 2.29
CA ASP A 320 13.39 -39.25 2.90
C ASP A 320 12.00 -39.08 3.52
N THR A 321 11.00 -39.64 2.86
CA THR A 321 9.57 -39.49 3.24
C THR A 321 9.00 -40.70 3.97
N ARG A 322 9.80 -41.77 4.15
CA ARG A 322 9.32 -43.08 4.64
C ARG A 322 8.66 -43.00 6.01
N ASP A 323 9.27 -42.30 6.95
CA ASP A 323 8.74 -42.16 8.31
C ASP A 323 7.41 -41.40 8.34
N ALA A 324 7.27 -40.37 7.49
CA ALA A 324 6.04 -39.58 7.38
C ALA A 324 4.89 -40.40 6.77
N VAL A 325 5.18 -41.15 5.70
CA VAL A 325 4.19 -41.99 4.99
C VAL A 325 3.78 -43.20 5.83
N ASN A 326 4.71 -43.83 6.55
CA ASN A 326 4.44 -45.02 7.37
C ASN A 326 3.85 -44.69 8.75
N HIS A 327 3.70 -43.41 9.10
CA HIS A 327 3.13 -43.02 10.38
C HIS A 327 1.66 -43.44 10.47
N TRP A 328 1.24 -44.05 11.58
CA TRP A 328 -0.11 -44.63 11.72
C TRP A 328 -1.26 -43.62 11.50
N LYS A 329 -1.06 -42.33 11.85
CA LYS A 329 -2.05 -41.27 11.58
C LYS A 329 -2.14 -40.87 10.11
N ALA A 330 -1.17 -41.27 9.29
CA ALA A 330 -1.13 -41.01 7.86
C ALA A 330 -1.76 -42.15 7.04
N GLU A 331 -2.25 -43.22 7.70
CA GLU A 331 -2.94 -44.31 7.03
C GLU A 331 -4.14 -43.79 6.23
N GLY A 332 -4.14 -44.04 4.91
CA GLY A 332 -5.15 -43.54 3.98
C GLY A 332 -4.85 -42.18 3.32
N LEU A 333 -3.73 -41.52 3.66
CA LEU A 333 -3.26 -40.32 2.96
C LEU A 333 -2.34 -40.67 1.78
N ASP A 334 -2.47 -39.94 0.67
CA ASP A 334 -1.61 -40.06 -0.50
C ASP A 334 -0.74 -38.79 -0.66
N PHE A 335 0.56 -38.94 -0.45
CA PHE A 335 1.55 -37.86 -0.60
C PHE A 335 2.25 -37.86 -1.96
N THR A 336 1.88 -38.74 -2.88
CA THR A 336 2.56 -38.90 -4.18
C THR A 336 2.65 -37.57 -4.93
N ARG A 337 1.54 -36.80 -4.95
CA ARG A 337 1.47 -35.50 -5.63
C ARG A 337 2.39 -34.45 -5.00
N LEU A 338 2.55 -34.48 -3.68
CA LEU A 338 3.38 -33.50 -2.96
C LEU A 338 4.85 -33.63 -3.33
N PHE A 339 5.34 -34.87 -3.47
CA PHE A 339 6.75 -35.15 -3.73
C PHE A 339 7.07 -35.41 -5.21
N THR A 340 6.09 -35.24 -6.10
CA THR A 340 6.29 -35.42 -7.54
C THR A 340 7.32 -34.42 -8.06
N LYS A 341 8.37 -34.94 -8.70
CA LYS A 341 9.35 -34.16 -9.45
C LYS A 341 8.86 -33.99 -10.88
N ILE A 342 8.87 -32.76 -11.38
CA ILE A 342 8.53 -32.46 -12.77
C ILE A 342 9.82 -32.47 -13.58
N GLU A 343 9.89 -33.34 -14.58
CA GLU A 343 11.00 -33.36 -15.54
C GLU A 343 10.97 -32.09 -16.40
N ALA A 344 12.11 -31.44 -16.54
CA ALA A 344 12.26 -30.22 -17.32
C ALA A 344 13.60 -30.18 -18.04
N ASP A 345 13.60 -29.66 -19.27
CA ASP A 345 14.81 -29.49 -20.08
C ASP A 345 15.63 -28.24 -19.69
N LYS A 346 15.07 -27.40 -18.82
CA LYS A 346 15.64 -26.12 -18.35
C LYS A 346 15.87 -26.15 -16.83
N GLU A 347 16.52 -25.11 -16.31
CA GLU A 347 16.64 -24.94 -14.87
C GLU A 347 15.27 -24.89 -14.18
N VAL A 348 15.15 -25.52 -13.01
CA VAL A 348 13.93 -25.53 -12.19
C VAL A 348 14.00 -24.50 -11.05
N TYR A 349 14.90 -23.53 -11.16
CA TYR A 349 15.10 -22.45 -10.20
C TYR A 349 15.22 -21.10 -10.92
N HIS A 350 15.15 -19.99 -10.18
CA HIS A 350 15.23 -18.66 -10.78
C HIS A 350 16.62 -18.41 -11.38
N SER A 351 16.69 -18.20 -12.70
CA SER A 351 17.94 -18.08 -13.46
C SER A 351 18.02 -16.84 -14.35
N HIS A 352 16.91 -16.13 -14.60
CA HIS A 352 16.89 -14.90 -15.40
C HIS A 352 15.79 -13.94 -14.95
N GLY A 353 16.01 -12.63 -15.14
CA GLY A 353 15.03 -11.60 -14.79
C GLY A 353 13.84 -11.52 -15.76
N GLN A 354 12.78 -10.85 -15.31
CA GLN A 354 11.62 -10.51 -16.14
C GLN A 354 11.89 -9.26 -16.99
N ASP A 355 11.42 -9.28 -18.23
CA ASP A 355 11.27 -8.04 -19.02
C ASP A 355 9.91 -7.40 -18.74
N HIS A 356 9.94 -6.12 -18.38
CA HIS A 356 8.79 -5.30 -18.05
C HIS A 356 8.54 -4.30 -19.20
N PRO A 357 7.30 -4.17 -19.70
CA PRO A 357 7.00 -3.35 -20.88
C PRO A 357 6.94 -1.85 -20.56
N ILE A 358 8.04 -1.27 -20.07
CA ILE A 358 8.14 0.13 -19.59
C ILE A 358 9.16 0.96 -20.39
N HIS A 359 9.60 0.45 -21.53
CA HIS A 359 10.61 1.09 -22.37
C HIS A 359 9.98 2.11 -23.33
N ASP A 360 8.86 1.75 -23.95
CA ASP A 360 8.15 2.57 -24.94
C ASP A 360 6.83 3.10 -24.37
N ILE A 361 6.92 4.03 -23.42
CA ILE A 361 5.77 4.59 -22.68
C ILE A 361 5.79 6.12 -22.68
N LEU A 362 4.62 6.74 -22.51
CA LEU A 362 4.46 8.20 -22.49
C LEU A 362 5.38 8.90 -21.48
N ASP A 363 5.59 8.30 -20.30
CA ASP A 363 6.45 8.90 -19.27
C ASP A 363 7.90 9.12 -19.70
N ARG A 364 8.44 8.33 -20.64
CA ARG A 364 9.79 8.57 -21.16
C ARG A 364 9.89 9.92 -21.85
N LYS A 365 8.85 10.29 -22.60
CA LYS A 365 8.72 11.61 -23.22
C LYS A 365 8.53 12.68 -22.15
N LEU A 366 7.63 12.46 -21.19
CA LEU A 366 7.38 13.43 -20.12
C LEU A 366 8.63 13.73 -19.29
N ILE A 367 9.43 12.72 -18.94
CA ILE A 367 10.69 12.89 -18.22
C ILE A 367 11.69 13.68 -19.05
N ALA A 368 11.86 13.35 -20.34
CA ALA A 368 12.79 14.05 -21.22
C ALA A 368 12.45 15.55 -21.32
N GLU A 369 11.18 15.89 -21.46
CA GLU A 369 10.72 17.28 -21.52
C GLU A 369 10.75 17.98 -20.15
N ALA A 370 10.62 17.22 -19.06
CA ALA A 370 10.67 17.73 -17.69
C ALA A 370 12.08 17.87 -17.10
N MET A 371 13.14 17.49 -17.82
CA MET A 371 14.51 17.56 -17.28
C MET A 371 14.92 18.96 -16.75
N PRO A 372 14.56 20.10 -17.37
CA PRO A 372 14.85 21.42 -16.80
C PRO A 372 14.23 21.63 -15.41
N ALA A 373 13.04 21.07 -15.16
CA ALA A 373 12.42 21.10 -13.84
C ALA A 373 13.12 20.14 -12.86
N LEU A 374 13.51 18.95 -13.32
CA LEU A 374 14.16 17.93 -12.50
C LEU A 374 15.61 18.27 -12.12
N ASP A 375 16.32 19.04 -12.95
CA ASP A 375 17.73 19.38 -12.70
C ASP A 375 17.87 20.74 -12.01
N THR A 376 17.15 21.76 -12.48
CA THR A 376 17.32 23.15 -12.04
C THR A 376 16.06 23.78 -11.47
N LYS A 377 15.00 23.00 -11.22
CA LYS A 377 13.69 23.47 -10.69
C LYS A 377 13.06 24.57 -11.56
N THR A 378 13.39 24.59 -12.85
CA THR A 378 12.84 25.57 -13.79
C THR A 378 11.45 25.13 -14.22
N PRO A 379 10.42 25.98 -14.12
CA PRO A 379 9.07 25.62 -14.53
C PRO A 379 9.00 25.21 -16.01
N VAL A 380 8.27 24.13 -16.31
CA VAL A 380 8.04 23.60 -17.66
C VAL A 380 6.56 23.38 -17.93
N GLN A 381 6.18 23.57 -19.18
CA GLN A 381 4.83 23.27 -19.69
C GLN A 381 4.94 22.27 -20.83
N ILE A 382 4.15 21.21 -20.76
CA ILE A 382 4.15 20.10 -21.71
C ILE A 382 2.74 19.93 -22.26
N ASP A 383 2.58 19.99 -23.58
CA ASP A 383 1.33 19.72 -24.28
C ASP A 383 1.45 18.42 -25.08
N THR A 384 0.57 17.45 -24.83
CA THR A 384 0.59 16.17 -25.55
C THR A 384 -0.80 15.55 -25.71
N THR A 385 -0.90 14.50 -26.52
CA THR A 385 -2.08 13.65 -26.62
C THR A 385 -1.93 12.41 -25.75
N ILE A 386 -3.05 11.82 -25.35
CA ILE A 386 -3.10 10.56 -24.60
C ILE A 386 -4.21 9.65 -25.14
N THR A 387 -3.99 8.35 -25.07
CA THR A 387 -4.94 7.31 -25.47
C THR A 387 -5.08 6.25 -24.39
N ASN A 388 -6.13 5.42 -24.47
CA ASN A 388 -6.44 4.46 -23.40
C ASN A 388 -5.36 3.38 -23.20
N VAL A 389 -4.42 3.23 -24.14
CA VAL A 389 -3.26 2.34 -24.01
C VAL A 389 -2.14 2.95 -23.16
N ASP A 390 -2.12 4.28 -23.01
CA ASP A 390 -1.18 5.03 -22.17
C ASP A 390 -1.60 4.91 -20.70
N ARG A 391 -1.14 3.83 -20.05
CA ARG A 391 -1.44 3.50 -18.66
C ARG A 391 -0.37 4.07 -17.73
N SER A 392 -0.76 4.40 -16.50
CA SER A 392 0.14 4.90 -15.45
C SER A 392 0.89 6.18 -15.84
N ALA A 393 0.29 6.99 -16.71
CA ALA A 393 0.93 8.23 -17.17
C ALA A 393 1.21 9.15 -15.98
N GLY A 394 2.44 9.68 -15.92
CA GLY A 394 2.98 10.53 -14.85
C GLY A 394 3.61 9.78 -13.67
N THR A 395 3.44 8.47 -13.57
CA THR A 395 3.94 7.70 -12.43
C THR A 395 5.47 7.58 -12.40
N MET A 396 6.11 7.34 -13.55
CA MET A 396 7.58 7.25 -13.62
C MET A 396 8.23 8.62 -13.48
N LEU A 397 7.61 9.66 -14.06
CA LEU A 397 8.01 11.05 -13.80
C LEU A 397 7.97 11.38 -12.30
N SER A 398 6.93 10.93 -11.61
CA SER A 398 6.78 11.16 -10.17
C SER A 398 7.82 10.41 -9.35
N GLY A 399 8.17 9.19 -9.74
CA GLY A 399 9.26 8.43 -9.13
C GLY A 399 10.62 9.12 -9.27
N GLU A 400 10.92 9.65 -10.47
CA GLU A 400 12.13 10.44 -10.74
C GLU A 400 12.19 11.72 -9.90
N LEU A 401 11.07 12.45 -9.79
CA LEU A 401 10.98 13.65 -8.94
C LEU A 401 11.17 13.30 -7.45
N ALA A 402 10.45 12.29 -6.96
CA ALA A 402 10.50 11.88 -5.56
C ALA A 402 11.87 11.35 -5.14
N LEU A 403 12.62 10.71 -6.05
CA LEU A 403 13.99 10.28 -5.78
C LEU A 403 14.94 11.46 -5.55
N ARG A 404 14.70 12.60 -6.22
CA ARG A 404 15.55 13.81 -6.13
C ARG A 404 15.16 14.71 -4.97
N TYR A 405 13.86 14.86 -4.72
CA TYR A 405 13.32 15.90 -3.84
C TYR A 405 12.45 15.38 -2.69
N GLY A 406 12.30 14.05 -2.58
CA GLY A 406 11.45 13.42 -1.58
C GLY A 406 9.98 13.82 -1.72
N HIS A 407 9.19 13.58 -0.67
CA HIS A 407 7.77 13.94 -0.63
C HIS A 407 7.53 15.45 -0.58
N ALA A 408 8.54 16.24 -0.15
CA ALA A 408 8.49 17.69 -0.20
C ALA A 408 8.35 18.21 -1.64
N GLY A 409 8.89 17.47 -2.62
CA GLY A 409 8.73 17.72 -4.04
C GLY A 409 9.21 19.10 -4.50
N LEU A 410 8.51 19.65 -5.50
CA LEU A 410 8.76 20.98 -6.06
C LEU A 410 7.62 21.94 -5.73
N ALA A 411 7.81 23.23 -6.03
CA ALA A 411 6.71 24.19 -5.96
C ALA A 411 5.59 23.80 -6.93
N ASP A 412 4.35 24.14 -6.59
CA ASP A 412 3.19 23.84 -7.43
C ASP A 412 3.38 24.37 -8.86
N ASP A 413 2.87 23.63 -9.86
CA ASP A 413 3.00 23.93 -11.29
C ASP A 413 4.44 24.01 -11.84
N THR A 414 5.45 23.55 -11.10
CA THR A 414 6.81 23.48 -11.68
C THR A 414 6.85 22.57 -12.91
N ILE A 415 6.06 21.48 -12.92
CA ILE A 415 5.83 20.68 -14.12
C ILE A 415 4.33 20.68 -14.39
N SER A 416 3.90 21.40 -15.42
CA SER A 416 2.51 21.45 -15.85
C SER A 416 2.35 20.66 -17.15
N VAL A 417 1.47 19.66 -17.16
CA VAL A 417 1.22 18.79 -18.31
C VAL A 417 -0.24 18.89 -18.71
N LYS A 418 -0.48 19.34 -19.93
CA LYS A 418 -1.80 19.36 -20.56
C LYS A 418 -1.92 18.23 -21.57
N LEU A 419 -2.94 17.41 -21.40
CA LEU A 419 -3.22 16.24 -22.21
C LEU A 419 -4.59 16.36 -22.87
N ARG A 420 -4.72 15.77 -24.06
CA ARG A 420 -5.98 15.64 -24.79
C ARG A 420 -6.23 14.19 -25.20
N GLY A 421 -7.43 13.68 -24.93
CA GLY A 421 -7.86 12.33 -25.31
C GLY A 421 -8.38 11.51 -24.14
N THR A 422 -8.27 10.18 -24.22
CA THR A 422 -8.78 9.26 -23.20
C THR A 422 -7.61 8.65 -22.47
N ALA A 423 -7.44 8.88 -21.16
CA ALA A 423 -6.34 8.28 -20.42
C ALA A 423 -6.62 6.81 -20.05
N GLY A 424 -5.59 5.96 -20.11
CA GLY A 424 -5.65 4.58 -19.65
C GLY A 424 -5.81 4.48 -18.13
N GLN A 425 -5.82 3.24 -17.61
CA GLN A 425 -5.86 3.01 -16.16
C GLN A 425 -4.67 3.67 -15.45
N SER A 426 -4.89 4.03 -14.18
CA SER A 426 -3.84 4.55 -13.29
C SER A 426 -3.26 5.91 -13.70
N PHE A 427 -4.01 6.73 -14.45
CA PHE A 427 -3.59 8.09 -14.80
C PHE A 427 -3.25 8.95 -13.55
N GLY A 428 -2.03 9.50 -13.50
CA GLY A 428 -1.57 10.28 -12.35
C GLY A 428 -1.38 9.47 -11.07
N THR A 429 -1.12 8.16 -11.17
CA THR A 429 -0.85 7.31 -10.01
C THR A 429 0.47 7.72 -9.33
N PHE A 430 0.44 7.89 -8.02
CA PHE A 430 1.53 8.42 -7.19
C PHE A 430 2.03 9.81 -7.60
N LEU A 431 1.19 10.65 -8.24
CA LEU A 431 1.61 11.96 -8.74
C LEU A 431 2.21 12.82 -7.64
N ALA A 432 3.48 13.21 -7.81
CA ALA A 432 4.26 13.90 -6.80
C ALA A 432 3.98 15.42 -6.78
N ARG A 433 4.21 16.05 -5.62
CA ARG A 433 4.08 17.50 -5.44
C ARG A 433 4.94 18.29 -6.43
N GLY A 434 4.32 19.30 -7.03
CA GLY A 434 4.90 20.14 -8.07
C GLY A 434 4.59 19.69 -9.50
N ILE A 435 3.94 18.53 -9.67
CA ILE A 435 3.40 18.08 -10.96
C ILE A 435 1.89 18.35 -11.00
N SER A 436 1.43 18.99 -12.07
CA SER A 436 0.02 19.28 -12.32
C SER A 436 -0.41 18.76 -13.67
N PHE A 437 -1.45 17.92 -13.68
CA PHE A 437 -2.02 17.31 -14.88
C PHE A 437 -3.39 17.92 -15.18
N GLU A 438 -3.56 18.34 -16.43
CA GLU A 438 -4.83 18.81 -16.99
C GLU A 438 -5.21 17.90 -18.16
N LEU A 439 -6.36 17.24 -18.08
CA LEU A 439 -6.86 16.36 -19.13
C LEU A 439 -8.17 16.90 -19.71
N GLU A 440 -8.11 17.35 -20.96
CA GLU A 440 -9.27 17.64 -21.78
C GLU A 440 -9.73 16.33 -22.45
N GLY A 441 -10.73 15.67 -21.85
CA GLY A 441 -11.12 14.32 -22.20
C GLY A 441 -11.72 13.55 -21.02
N GLU A 442 -11.38 12.26 -20.92
CA GLU A 442 -11.88 11.34 -19.89
C GLU A 442 -10.79 10.35 -19.46
N ALA A 443 -10.96 9.68 -18.33
CA ALA A 443 -9.98 8.70 -17.85
C ALA A 443 -10.65 7.41 -17.33
N ASN A 444 -9.93 6.30 -17.44
CA ASN A 444 -10.37 5.00 -16.92
C ASN A 444 -10.20 4.91 -15.39
N ASP A 445 -10.18 3.69 -14.84
CA ASP A 445 -10.05 3.42 -13.41
C ASP A 445 -8.74 3.94 -12.80
N TYR A 446 -8.74 4.11 -11.48
CA TYR A 446 -7.55 4.38 -10.65
C TYR A 446 -6.88 5.74 -10.85
N VAL A 447 -7.59 6.73 -11.38
CA VAL A 447 -7.09 8.11 -11.47
C VAL A 447 -6.59 8.58 -10.10
N GLY A 448 -5.37 9.11 -10.04
CA GLY A 448 -4.81 9.62 -8.79
C GLY A 448 -4.62 8.56 -7.70
N LYS A 449 -4.57 7.27 -8.03
CA LYS A 449 -4.26 6.21 -7.06
C LYS A 449 -2.96 6.53 -6.33
N GLY A 450 -2.98 6.51 -5.00
CA GLY A 450 -1.84 6.87 -4.15
C GLY A 450 -1.32 8.30 -4.37
N LEU A 451 -2.16 9.26 -4.78
CA LEU A 451 -1.77 10.66 -5.01
C LEU A 451 -0.86 11.17 -3.88
N SER A 452 0.27 11.74 -4.26
CA SER A 452 1.39 12.07 -3.37
C SER A 452 1.74 13.56 -3.44
N GLY A 453 0.72 14.42 -3.50
CA GLY A 453 0.85 15.88 -3.49
C GLY A 453 0.67 16.56 -4.84
N GLY A 454 0.55 15.82 -5.94
CA GLY A 454 0.26 16.39 -7.26
C GLY A 454 -1.18 16.89 -7.41
N ARG A 455 -1.44 17.62 -8.51
CA ARG A 455 -2.79 18.08 -8.88
C ARG A 455 -3.26 17.42 -10.16
N ILE A 456 -4.53 17.00 -10.20
CA ILE A 456 -5.16 16.46 -11.41
C ILE A 456 -6.48 17.19 -11.67
N ALA A 457 -6.66 17.72 -12.87
CA ALA A 457 -7.93 18.28 -13.34
C ALA A 457 -8.37 17.55 -14.60
N ILE A 458 -9.61 17.04 -14.63
CA ILE A 458 -10.17 16.34 -15.80
C ILE A 458 -11.53 16.95 -16.13
N TYR A 459 -11.71 17.31 -17.39
CA TYR A 459 -12.93 17.93 -17.87
C TYR A 459 -13.17 17.56 -19.35
N PRO A 460 -14.44 17.53 -19.79
CA PRO A 460 -14.75 17.15 -21.17
C PRO A 460 -14.29 18.21 -22.18
N PRO A 461 -14.00 17.81 -23.44
CA PRO A 461 -13.71 18.75 -24.51
C PRO A 461 -14.81 19.78 -24.69
N LYS A 462 -14.46 21.00 -25.10
CA LYS A 462 -15.43 22.12 -25.22
C LYS A 462 -16.57 21.83 -26.18
N GLU A 463 -16.28 21.07 -27.25
CA GLU A 463 -17.23 20.63 -28.27
C GLU A 463 -18.06 19.41 -27.87
N SER A 464 -17.87 18.87 -26.66
CA SER A 464 -18.63 17.73 -26.18
C SER A 464 -20.10 18.07 -25.97
N ALA A 465 -21.00 17.20 -26.43
CA ALA A 465 -22.45 17.33 -26.24
C ALA A 465 -22.93 16.69 -24.92
N ILE A 466 -22.04 16.13 -24.11
CA ILE A 466 -22.41 15.49 -22.86
C ILE A 466 -22.84 16.52 -21.83
N VAL A 467 -23.72 16.10 -20.92
CA VAL A 467 -24.03 16.82 -19.69
C VAL A 467 -23.06 16.28 -18.62
N PRO A 468 -22.03 17.05 -18.21
CA PRO A 468 -20.96 16.52 -17.36
C PRO A 468 -21.48 15.91 -16.06
N GLU A 469 -22.40 16.58 -15.38
CA GLU A 469 -23.02 16.15 -14.12
C GLU A 469 -23.89 14.88 -14.22
N GLN A 470 -24.10 14.35 -15.43
CA GLN A 470 -24.84 13.11 -15.69
C GLN A 470 -23.99 12.05 -16.40
N SER A 471 -22.70 12.32 -16.63
CA SER A 471 -21.83 11.49 -17.46
C SER A 471 -20.58 11.07 -16.71
N ILE A 472 -20.18 9.81 -16.86
CA ILE A 472 -18.94 9.29 -16.27
C ILE A 472 -17.75 9.98 -16.96
N ILE A 473 -16.85 10.55 -16.15
CA ILE A 473 -15.62 11.22 -16.62
C ILE A 473 -14.36 10.51 -16.12
N VAL A 474 -14.46 9.82 -14.98
CA VAL A 474 -13.42 8.97 -14.38
C VAL A 474 -14.02 7.64 -13.92
N GLY A 475 -13.25 6.57 -14.03
CA GLY A 475 -13.68 5.22 -13.65
C GLY A 475 -13.79 4.99 -12.14
N ASN A 476 -13.51 3.76 -11.73
CA ASN A 476 -13.64 3.24 -10.38
C ASN A 476 -12.35 3.43 -9.55
N THR A 477 -12.49 3.35 -8.23
CA THR A 477 -11.36 3.29 -7.28
C THR A 477 -10.39 4.48 -7.45
N VAL A 478 -10.94 5.63 -7.86
CA VAL A 478 -10.21 6.90 -7.99
C VAL A 478 -9.69 7.34 -6.62
N LEU A 479 -8.47 7.87 -6.57
CA LEU A 479 -7.80 8.31 -5.34
C LEU A 479 -7.56 7.22 -4.29
N TYR A 480 -7.48 5.96 -4.72
CA TYR A 480 -7.24 4.86 -3.80
C TYR A 480 -5.96 5.05 -2.99
N GLY A 481 -6.11 5.22 -1.66
CA GLY A 481 -4.97 5.38 -0.77
C GLY A 481 -4.20 6.70 -0.94
N ALA A 482 -4.80 7.71 -1.57
CA ALA A 482 -4.18 9.01 -1.75
C ALA A 482 -3.79 9.65 -0.41
N VAL A 483 -2.58 10.18 -0.30
CA VAL A 483 -2.05 10.75 0.95
C VAL A 483 -2.09 12.27 0.98
N ASP A 484 -1.96 12.89 -0.19
CA ASP A 484 -1.92 14.35 -0.35
C ASP A 484 -2.15 14.73 -1.82
N GLY A 485 -2.42 16.01 -2.08
CA GLY A 485 -2.70 16.54 -3.41
C GLY A 485 -4.17 16.88 -3.61
N GLU A 486 -4.50 17.32 -4.82
CA GLU A 486 -5.84 17.80 -5.16
C GLU A 486 -6.34 17.31 -6.51
N CYS A 487 -7.64 17.03 -6.60
CA CYS A 487 -8.27 16.52 -7.81
C CYS A 487 -9.58 17.24 -8.11
N TYR A 488 -9.80 17.60 -9.36
CA TYR A 488 -10.98 18.32 -9.83
C TYR A 488 -11.56 17.63 -11.06
N PHE A 489 -12.76 17.06 -10.92
CA PHE A 489 -13.38 16.22 -11.95
C PHE A 489 -14.72 16.82 -12.37
N ARG A 490 -14.78 17.38 -13.58
CA ARG A 490 -16.03 17.91 -14.16
C ARG A 490 -16.82 16.76 -14.79
N GLY A 491 -17.44 15.98 -13.92
CA GLY A 491 -18.36 14.90 -14.26
C GLY A 491 -18.49 13.88 -13.14
N VAL A 492 -19.06 12.72 -13.45
CA VAL A 492 -19.36 11.65 -12.48
C VAL A 492 -18.19 10.68 -12.37
N ALA A 493 -17.80 10.33 -11.14
CA ALA A 493 -16.89 9.22 -10.87
C ALA A 493 -17.63 7.89 -10.73
N GLY A 494 -16.96 6.79 -11.07
CA GLY A 494 -17.46 5.43 -10.86
C GLY A 494 -17.57 5.03 -9.39
N GLU A 495 -17.57 3.73 -9.14
CA GLU A 495 -17.64 3.15 -7.80
C GLU A 495 -16.36 3.41 -6.99
N ARG A 496 -16.48 3.40 -5.66
CA ARG A 496 -15.36 3.50 -4.73
C ARG A 496 -14.49 4.74 -4.90
N PHE A 497 -15.11 5.83 -5.32
CA PHE A 497 -14.46 7.12 -5.38
C PHE A 497 -13.86 7.51 -4.02
N ALA A 498 -12.58 7.88 -3.98
CA ALA A 498 -11.84 8.22 -2.77
C ALA A 498 -11.77 7.10 -1.71
N VAL A 499 -11.83 5.84 -2.13
CA VAL A 499 -11.64 4.70 -1.22
C VAL A 499 -10.27 4.80 -0.54
N ARG A 500 -10.23 4.62 0.79
CA ARG A 500 -8.99 4.74 1.59
C ARG A 500 -8.25 6.08 1.42
N ASN A 501 -8.92 7.17 0.99
CA ASN A 501 -8.27 8.49 0.97
C ASN A 501 -7.78 8.87 2.38
N SER A 502 -6.52 9.27 2.47
CA SER A 502 -5.79 9.56 3.70
C SER A 502 -5.43 11.04 3.83
N GLY A 503 -5.67 11.86 2.81
CA GLY A 503 -5.32 13.28 2.88
C GLY A 503 -5.49 14.08 1.61
N ALA A 504 -5.87 13.49 0.48
CA ALA A 504 -6.13 14.24 -0.74
C ALA A 504 -7.45 15.02 -0.66
N ILE A 505 -7.48 16.11 -1.42
CA ILE A 505 -8.66 16.94 -1.66
C ILE A 505 -9.27 16.53 -3.00
N ALA A 506 -10.58 16.40 -3.09
CA ALA A 506 -11.24 16.11 -4.35
C ALA A 506 -12.59 16.83 -4.51
N VAL A 507 -12.87 17.34 -5.71
CA VAL A 507 -14.20 17.84 -6.11
C VAL A 507 -14.66 17.05 -7.33
N VAL A 508 -15.88 16.52 -7.27
CA VAL A 508 -16.50 15.72 -8.34
C VAL A 508 -17.98 16.07 -8.48
N GLU A 509 -18.58 15.88 -9.66
CA GLU A 509 -19.97 16.27 -9.93
C GLU A 509 -20.99 15.13 -9.74
N GLY A 510 -20.53 13.97 -9.32
CA GLY A 510 -21.33 12.82 -8.89
C GLY A 510 -20.42 11.63 -8.58
N ALA A 511 -20.92 10.63 -7.86
CA ALA A 511 -20.13 9.44 -7.53
C ALA A 511 -20.99 8.18 -7.51
N GLY A 512 -20.41 7.04 -7.89
CA GLY A 512 -21.05 5.73 -7.78
C GLY A 512 -21.18 5.21 -6.35
N ASP A 513 -21.44 3.91 -6.23
CA ASP A 513 -21.56 3.23 -4.93
C ASP A 513 -20.23 3.25 -4.17
N HIS A 514 -20.30 3.20 -2.83
CA HIS A 514 -19.13 3.09 -1.95
C HIS A 514 -18.16 4.28 -2.00
N ALA A 515 -18.61 5.47 -2.39
CA ALA A 515 -17.77 6.66 -2.31
C ALA A 515 -17.34 6.94 -0.85
N CYS A 516 -16.09 7.37 -0.67
CA CYS A 516 -15.41 7.58 0.61
C CYS A 516 -15.31 6.33 1.51
N GLU A 517 -15.43 5.12 0.95
CA GLU A 517 -15.26 3.87 1.70
C GLU A 517 -13.87 3.82 2.35
N TYR A 518 -13.81 3.50 3.65
CA TYR A 518 -12.58 3.46 4.44
C TYR A 518 -11.72 4.75 4.45
N MET A 519 -12.25 5.92 4.10
CA MET A 519 -11.48 7.17 4.13
C MET A 519 -11.01 7.48 5.58
N THR A 520 -9.74 7.89 5.73
CA THR A 520 -9.09 8.20 7.03
C THR A 520 -8.57 9.64 7.12
N GLY A 521 -8.67 10.41 6.05
CA GLY A 521 -8.23 11.80 6.00
C GLY A 521 -8.55 12.44 4.65
N GLY A 522 -8.38 13.76 4.56
CA GLY A 522 -8.66 14.53 3.36
C GLY A 522 -10.06 15.17 3.36
N CYS A 523 -10.41 15.77 2.23
CA CYS A 523 -11.68 16.48 2.05
C CYS A 523 -12.26 16.18 0.67
N VAL A 524 -13.47 15.63 0.63
CA VAL A 524 -14.16 15.29 -0.63
C VAL A 524 -15.42 16.14 -0.78
N VAL A 525 -15.62 16.71 -1.96
CA VAL A 525 -16.84 17.44 -2.32
C VAL A 525 -17.52 16.71 -3.47
N VAL A 526 -18.78 16.32 -3.28
CA VAL A 526 -19.62 15.74 -4.33
C VAL A 526 -20.74 16.72 -4.64
N LEU A 527 -20.68 17.29 -5.84
CA LEU A 527 -21.64 18.30 -6.30
C LEU A 527 -22.88 17.67 -6.92
N GLY A 528 -23.18 16.40 -6.74
CA GLY A 528 -24.34 15.76 -7.37
C GLY A 528 -24.71 14.44 -6.72
N ALA A 529 -25.41 13.60 -7.47
CA ALA A 529 -25.92 12.33 -6.96
C ALA A 529 -24.80 11.38 -6.53
N THR A 530 -25.04 10.66 -5.42
CA THR A 530 -24.17 9.58 -4.94
C THR A 530 -24.84 8.22 -5.14
N GLY A 531 -24.02 7.17 -5.21
CA GLY A 531 -24.48 5.78 -5.05
C GLY A 531 -24.76 5.42 -3.60
N ARG A 532 -24.99 4.13 -3.36
CA ARG A 532 -25.30 3.52 -2.06
C ARG A 532 -24.05 3.33 -1.20
N ASN A 533 -24.26 3.12 0.09
CA ASN A 533 -23.23 2.74 1.06
C ASN A 533 -22.07 3.77 1.13
N PHE A 534 -22.40 5.05 0.94
CA PHE A 534 -21.45 6.15 1.06
C PHE A 534 -20.82 6.16 2.46
N ALA A 535 -19.52 6.45 2.56
CA ALA A 535 -18.75 6.55 3.80
C ALA A 535 -18.69 5.28 4.66
N ALA A 536 -18.95 4.09 4.09
CA ALA A 536 -18.80 2.84 4.81
C ALA A 536 -17.35 2.66 5.32
N GLY A 537 -17.19 2.44 6.63
CA GLY A 537 -15.86 2.31 7.24
C GLY A 537 -15.03 3.60 7.27
N MET A 538 -15.60 4.75 6.90
CA MET A 538 -14.93 6.04 6.95
C MET A 538 -14.63 6.40 8.41
N SER A 539 -13.34 6.53 8.75
CA SER A 539 -12.87 6.75 10.12
C SER A 539 -12.08 8.04 10.28
N GLY A 540 -11.94 8.84 9.22
CA GLY A 540 -11.29 10.16 9.28
C GLY A 540 -11.42 10.95 7.98
N GLY A 541 -11.16 12.27 8.07
CA GLY A 541 -11.45 13.23 7.02
C GLY A 541 -12.92 13.67 7.03
N ILE A 542 -13.29 14.52 6.06
CA ILE A 542 -14.67 15.01 5.90
C ILE A 542 -15.12 14.93 4.45
N ALA A 543 -16.43 14.84 4.23
CA ALA A 543 -17.01 15.00 2.90
C ALA A 543 -18.18 15.99 2.92
N TYR A 544 -18.34 16.76 1.86
CA TYR A 544 -19.50 17.61 1.61
C TYR A 544 -20.28 17.05 0.42
N VAL A 545 -21.57 16.82 0.59
CA VAL A 545 -22.43 16.27 -0.46
C VAL A 545 -23.61 17.19 -0.69
N LEU A 546 -23.80 17.60 -1.93
CA LEU A 546 -24.97 18.38 -2.35
C LEU A 546 -26.19 17.44 -2.50
N ASP A 547 -27.16 17.56 -1.61
CA ASP A 547 -28.39 16.77 -1.61
C ASP A 547 -29.59 17.59 -2.10
N GLU A 548 -29.81 17.60 -3.42
CA GLU A 548 -30.93 18.35 -4.00
C GLU A 548 -32.27 17.61 -3.90
N ASP A 549 -32.24 16.27 -3.76
CA ASP A 549 -33.44 15.43 -3.73
C ASP A 549 -33.86 15.01 -2.31
N GLY A 550 -33.06 15.32 -1.30
CA GLY A 550 -33.34 15.06 0.11
C GLY A 550 -33.23 13.58 0.50
N ASN A 551 -32.53 12.78 -0.31
CA ASN A 551 -32.45 11.32 -0.14
C ASN A 551 -31.04 10.83 0.20
N PHE A 552 -30.06 11.72 0.42
CA PHE A 552 -28.67 11.33 0.69
C PHE A 552 -28.53 10.46 1.94
N GLU A 553 -29.26 10.76 3.02
CA GLU A 553 -29.21 9.99 4.27
C GLU A 553 -29.47 8.49 4.05
N SER A 554 -30.43 8.14 3.19
CA SER A 554 -30.76 6.73 2.86
C SER A 554 -29.65 5.98 2.12
N ARG A 555 -28.72 6.72 1.50
CA ARG A 555 -27.56 6.20 0.77
C ARG A 555 -26.28 6.19 1.61
N CYS A 556 -26.27 6.89 2.74
CA CYS A 556 -25.12 7.00 3.62
C CYS A 556 -25.07 5.87 4.65
N ASN A 557 -23.90 5.29 4.86
CA ASN A 557 -23.71 4.28 5.89
C ASN A 557 -23.42 4.94 7.23
N MET A 558 -24.45 5.04 8.07
CA MET A 558 -24.40 5.73 9.36
C MET A 558 -23.71 4.94 10.50
N SER A 559 -22.98 3.85 10.19
CA SER A 559 -22.36 3.01 11.25
C SER A 559 -21.19 3.68 11.98
N MET A 560 -20.49 4.61 11.32
CA MET A 560 -19.29 5.28 11.84
C MET A 560 -19.29 6.80 11.60
N VAL A 561 -20.30 7.33 10.92
CA VAL A 561 -20.39 8.74 10.54
C VAL A 561 -21.73 9.34 10.93
N GLU A 562 -21.76 10.65 11.07
CA GLU A 562 -22.95 11.46 11.25
C GLU A 562 -23.06 12.51 10.15
N LEU A 563 -24.29 12.92 9.85
CA LEU A 563 -24.58 14.01 8.92
C LEU A 563 -24.82 15.30 9.69
N GLU A 564 -24.06 16.33 9.36
CA GLU A 564 -24.19 17.67 9.93
C GLU A 564 -24.65 18.65 8.85
N PRO A 565 -25.48 19.66 9.18
CA PRO A 565 -25.75 20.76 8.27
C PRO A 565 -24.48 21.60 8.09
N VAL A 566 -24.22 22.05 6.86
CA VAL A 566 -23.14 23.03 6.63
C VAL A 566 -23.63 24.41 7.07
N THR A 567 -22.91 25.02 8.02
CA THR A 567 -23.25 26.32 8.59
C THR A 567 -22.02 27.25 8.60
N GLY A 568 -22.26 28.55 8.73
CA GLY A 568 -21.21 29.58 8.78
C GLY A 568 -21.39 30.68 7.74
N GLU A 569 -20.88 31.87 8.04
CA GLU A 569 -20.84 33.01 7.12
C GLU A 569 -19.46 33.08 6.45
N LEU A 570 -19.41 33.59 5.22
CA LEU A 570 -18.14 33.86 4.52
C LEU A 570 -17.46 35.08 5.16
N GLY A 571 -16.33 34.90 5.86
CA GLY A 571 -15.59 36.06 6.40
C GLY A 571 -14.58 35.81 7.52
N ASN A 572 -14.55 34.61 8.11
CA ASN A 572 -13.47 34.17 8.98
C ASN A 572 -12.27 33.73 8.11
N ALA A 573 -11.04 33.89 8.62
CA ALA A 573 -9.85 33.69 7.81
C ALA A 573 -9.43 32.22 7.80
N LEU A 574 -10.06 31.37 6.98
CA LEU A 574 -9.50 30.05 6.68
C LEU A 574 -8.22 30.21 5.84
N THR A 575 -7.07 29.90 6.42
CA THR A 575 -5.74 30.02 5.77
C THR A 575 -5.48 28.88 4.78
N HIS A 576 -5.77 27.65 5.17
CA HIS A 576 -5.69 26.47 4.32
C HIS A 576 -6.96 25.64 4.43
N VAL A 577 -7.37 25.04 3.31
CA VAL A 577 -8.54 24.13 3.24
C VAL A 577 -8.42 22.99 4.26
N LYS A 578 -7.19 22.61 4.63
CA LYS A 578 -6.91 21.54 5.58
C LYS A 578 -6.97 21.95 7.07
N ASP A 579 -7.11 23.24 7.36
CA ASP A 579 -7.13 23.75 8.73
C ASP A 579 -8.47 23.46 9.40
N ASP A 580 -8.44 23.06 10.68
CA ASP A 580 -9.56 22.69 11.56
C ASP A 580 -10.81 22.11 10.85
N MET A 581 -10.82 20.80 10.64
CA MET A 581 -11.92 20.07 10.00
C MET A 581 -13.25 20.10 10.77
N ARG A 582 -13.27 20.65 12.00
CA ARG A 582 -14.50 20.75 12.80
C ARG A 582 -15.29 22.00 12.46
N THR A 583 -14.64 23.06 11.97
CA THR A 583 -15.22 24.39 11.76
C THR A 583 -14.93 24.91 10.35
N HIS A 584 -15.37 26.14 10.04
CA HIS A 584 -15.13 26.84 8.78
C HIS A 584 -15.64 26.10 7.52
N ASP A 585 -16.73 25.34 7.65
CA ASP A 585 -17.23 24.48 6.59
C ASP A 585 -17.68 25.28 5.35
N ALA A 586 -18.41 26.38 5.54
CA ALA A 586 -18.87 27.23 4.43
C ALA A 586 -17.71 27.81 3.60
N GLU A 587 -16.67 28.33 4.25
CA GLU A 587 -15.50 28.91 3.58
C GLU A 587 -14.67 27.85 2.85
N ARG A 588 -14.45 26.70 3.50
CA ARG A 588 -13.74 25.58 2.90
C ARG A 588 -14.44 25.12 1.63
N LEU A 589 -15.76 24.90 1.71
CA LEU A 589 -16.57 24.49 0.57
C LEU A 589 -16.56 25.54 -0.54
N TYR A 590 -16.72 26.83 -0.21
CA TYR A 590 -16.64 27.93 -1.17
C TYR A 590 -15.29 27.92 -1.91
N LYS A 591 -14.18 27.76 -1.18
CA LYS A 591 -12.84 27.72 -1.79
C LYS A 591 -12.62 26.53 -2.73
N LEU A 592 -13.13 25.36 -2.33
CA LEU A 592 -13.05 24.15 -3.16
C LEU A 592 -13.86 24.29 -4.44
N LEU A 593 -15.03 24.93 -4.38
CA LEU A 593 -15.85 25.26 -5.54
C LEU A 593 -15.16 26.28 -6.46
N GLU A 594 -14.53 27.33 -5.92
CA GLU A 594 -13.74 28.27 -6.72
C GLU A 594 -12.61 27.58 -7.47
N ASN A 595 -11.88 26.68 -6.79
CA ASN A 595 -10.81 25.92 -7.42
C ASN A 595 -11.36 24.97 -8.49
N HIS A 596 -12.48 24.29 -8.23
CA HIS A 596 -13.12 23.43 -9.21
C HIS A 596 -13.54 24.21 -10.46
N ALA A 597 -14.17 25.37 -10.29
CA ALA A 597 -14.51 26.29 -11.38
C ALA A 597 -13.26 26.77 -12.12
N ARG A 598 -12.18 27.12 -11.41
CA ARG A 598 -10.91 27.57 -12.01
C ARG A 598 -10.24 26.49 -12.87
N TYR A 599 -10.14 25.26 -12.37
CA TYR A 599 -9.37 24.20 -13.01
C TYR A 599 -10.15 23.41 -14.05
N THR A 600 -11.49 23.43 -14.00
CA THR A 600 -12.33 22.63 -14.93
C THR A 600 -13.32 23.46 -15.74
N ASN A 601 -13.42 24.76 -15.47
CA ASN A 601 -14.43 25.64 -16.02
C ASN A 601 -15.86 25.05 -15.84
N SER A 602 -16.12 24.47 -14.66
CA SER A 602 -17.42 23.88 -14.32
C SER A 602 -18.49 24.94 -14.17
N GLN A 603 -19.51 24.88 -15.05
CA GLN A 603 -20.70 25.72 -14.94
C GLN A 603 -21.46 25.44 -13.65
N ARG A 604 -21.56 24.16 -13.25
CA ARG A 604 -22.25 23.75 -12.03
C ARG A 604 -21.65 24.39 -10.78
N ALA A 605 -20.32 24.42 -10.66
CA ALA A 605 -19.68 25.14 -9.56
C ALA A 605 -19.91 26.65 -9.63
N GLN A 606 -19.87 27.25 -10.82
CA GLN A 606 -20.15 28.68 -11.00
C GLN A 606 -21.59 29.03 -10.59
N ASP A 607 -22.57 28.19 -10.93
CA ASP A 607 -23.97 28.38 -10.58
C ASP A 607 -24.19 28.27 -9.06
N ILE A 608 -23.56 27.28 -8.41
CA ILE A 608 -23.60 27.13 -6.94
C ILE A 608 -22.99 28.34 -6.25
N LEU A 609 -21.84 28.84 -6.73
CA LEU A 609 -21.20 30.03 -6.19
C LEU A 609 -22.04 31.30 -6.39
N ALA A 610 -22.75 31.41 -7.52
CA ALA A 610 -23.60 32.56 -7.83
C ALA A 610 -24.88 32.60 -6.98
N ASP A 611 -25.42 31.44 -6.58
CA ASP A 611 -26.64 31.30 -5.76
C ASP A 611 -26.34 30.61 -4.42
N TRP A 612 -25.25 31.04 -3.77
CA TRP A 612 -24.69 30.40 -2.59
C TRP A 612 -25.67 30.24 -1.43
N GLU A 613 -26.47 31.28 -1.12
CA GLU A 613 -27.44 31.26 -0.02
C GLU A 613 -28.52 30.18 -0.21
N THR A 614 -28.87 29.87 -1.46
CA THR A 614 -29.85 28.84 -1.80
C THR A 614 -29.24 27.43 -1.76
N TYR A 615 -27.98 27.27 -2.16
CA TYR A 615 -27.33 25.96 -2.23
C TYR A 615 -26.71 25.52 -0.90
N LEU A 616 -26.16 26.43 -0.09
CA LEU A 616 -25.48 26.09 1.15
C LEU A 616 -26.32 25.20 2.09
N PRO A 617 -27.62 25.46 2.34
CA PRO A 617 -28.44 24.62 3.21
C PRO A 617 -28.71 23.20 2.66
N LYS A 618 -28.44 22.95 1.38
CA LYS A 618 -28.61 21.64 0.73
C LYS A 618 -27.37 20.76 0.84
N PHE A 619 -26.26 21.29 1.36
CA PHE A 619 -25.07 20.49 1.62
C PHE A 619 -25.14 19.77 2.97
N HIS A 620 -24.80 18.49 2.95
CA HIS A 620 -24.50 17.72 4.16
C HIS A 620 -23.00 17.56 4.32
N LYS A 621 -22.52 17.81 5.55
CA LYS A 621 -21.19 17.41 5.99
C LYS A 621 -21.27 16.00 6.57
N VAL A 622 -20.46 15.09 6.03
CA VAL A 622 -20.26 13.75 6.56
C VAL A 622 -19.06 13.77 7.49
N MET A 623 -19.29 13.54 8.78
CA MET A 623 -18.28 13.62 9.83
C MET A 623 -18.16 12.28 10.57
N PRO A 624 -16.98 11.61 10.54
CA PRO A 624 -16.77 10.39 11.31
C PRO A 624 -16.70 10.66 12.82
N THR A 625 -17.37 9.82 13.61
CA THR A 625 -17.53 10.03 15.05
C THR A 625 -16.21 9.90 15.82
N GLU A 626 -15.45 8.85 15.53
CA GLU A 626 -14.12 8.62 16.12
C GLU A 626 -13.11 9.71 15.73
N TYR A 627 -13.22 10.22 14.51
CA TYR A 627 -12.39 11.34 14.05
C TYR A 627 -12.71 12.62 14.80
N ARG A 628 -14.00 12.94 14.95
CA ARG A 628 -14.45 14.10 15.74
C ARG A 628 -13.94 14.01 17.19
N ARG A 629 -14.04 12.83 17.81
CA ARG A 629 -13.48 12.59 19.15
C ARG A 629 -11.99 12.90 19.17
N ALA A 630 -11.21 12.31 18.28
CA ALA A 630 -9.77 12.48 18.24
C ALA A 630 -9.35 13.95 17.99
N LEU A 631 -10.05 14.68 17.11
CA LEU A 631 -9.80 16.11 16.89
C LEU A 631 -10.09 16.96 18.13
N ASN A 632 -11.14 16.63 18.89
CA ASN A 632 -11.45 17.33 20.13
C ASN A 632 -10.40 17.06 21.20
N GLU A 633 -9.99 15.81 21.38
CA GLU A 633 -8.91 15.43 22.31
C GLU A 633 -7.58 16.14 21.96
N LEU A 634 -7.24 16.23 20.67
CA LEU A 634 -6.05 16.97 20.20
C LEU A 634 -6.14 18.46 20.50
N ALA A 635 -7.28 19.10 20.22
CA ALA A 635 -7.47 20.52 20.51
C ALA A 635 -7.47 20.82 22.03
N GLU A 636 -8.02 19.92 22.85
CA GLU A 636 -7.95 20.03 24.31
C GLU A 636 -6.51 19.92 24.82
N ALA A 637 -5.71 18.99 24.27
CA ALA A 637 -4.30 18.83 24.61
C ALA A 637 -3.47 20.06 24.19
N GLU A 638 -3.68 20.61 22.99
CA GLU A 638 -3.01 21.83 22.52
C GLU A 638 -3.33 23.05 23.41
N ASN A 639 -4.57 23.15 23.90
CA ASN A 639 -4.97 24.20 24.84
C ASN A 639 -4.39 24.01 26.25
N ALA A 640 -4.14 22.76 26.67
CA ALA A 640 -3.55 22.45 27.97
C ALA A 640 -2.03 22.66 28.01
N ASP A 641 -1.33 22.50 26.87
CA ASP A 641 0.11 22.73 26.73
C ASP A 641 0.47 24.22 26.49
N GLN A 642 -0.50 25.11 26.30
CA GLN A 642 -0.26 26.55 26.33
C GLN A 642 -0.05 27.01 27.79
N PRO A 643 1.12 27.56 28.17
CA PRO A 643 1.30 28.08 29.51
C PRO A 643 0.28 29.19 29.75
N ALA A 644 -0.45 29.10 30.87
CA ALA A 644 -1.35 30.15 31.31
C ALA A 644 -0.60 31.48 31.30
N ALA A 645 -0.94 32.35 30.34
CA ALA A 645 -0.40 33.68 30.27
C ALA A 645 -0.99 34.50 31.43
N GLY A 646 -0.26 34.53 32.56
CA GLY A 646 -0.47 35.45 33.66
C GLY A 646 -0.87 34.80 34.98
N GLU A 647 0.11 34.68 35.88
CA GLU A 647 0.06 35.30 37.21
C GLU A 647 1.39 36.00 37.50
#